data_AF-A0A6J1MVD2-F1
#
_entry.id   AF-A0A6J1MVD2-F1
#
_cell.length_a   1.000
_cell.length_b   1.000
_cell.length_c   1.000
_cell.angle_alpha   90.00
_cell.angle_beta   90.00
_cell.angle_gamma   90.00
#
_symmetry.space_group_name_H-M   'P 1'
#
loop_
_entity.id
_entity.type
_entity.pdbx_description
1 polymer ?
#
loop_
_entity_poly.entity_id
_entity_poly.type
_entity_poly.pdbx_seq_one_letter_code
_entity_poly.pdbx_strand_id
1 'polypeptide(L)'
;MEKIPERVVHAKGTGAFGYFQVTHDISHFCKAKFLSKVGKKTPIAVRFSTTQGFRGSSDLRRDTRGFAVKFYTEEGNLDIVGFNTPVFTFKDPLNFDAFTHALGRNPATFLSDRSTLWDIATSLPESIFSLLMVLSDMGIPASYTTMNGFGIHTFQVVNNSGVNFYVRFYFKPDAGVKNLFTNEAMNISGIDPDYLSRDFYRKIAKGQRPSWTLCVQILSESDIKKIGHVVFDVTTIISTKEFPLHPVGRIVLTENFNNYHAQVEQMAFCPSSLVPGILGAPDKTFDARRIAYRHAQIYRLGGNFKNIPVNCPYQVRTHTYVRDGVPPVGDNERNAPNYYPNSFHGAQPYIGKHYTNLIDIKETNRPNNFVQAAEYYNELKPEERARLIENLTASVRSALKIIQIKEAVKKPFYKKKILPILPFPSLVWNITMLQILEFTIFLVSTVFAFENQNSSLGNYDPATDQIVFFKERYAGPVGVTTTSSGAPVSYSDATVSLNTLLMDNEFLMERLSHLNRERIPERVVHAKGAGAFGYFQVTRDITHICKAEMFSKIGKKTPVAVRFSSVLSEKGGSDLTRDARGFAIKFYTQEGNFDIVGLNTPMFVSKDPLRFPNFVHALKKNPSTNLRDLKTLWDFLTLNPEGLHMFLLVFGDRGIPANYANMPGFSIHTYPVENKRGELHFLNFHIIPDEGIKSLTSEQARNISDLDYHNRILYRNIANGKFPSWTIYVQVLTMDDVKNAPYDVFDTTKVIPLDKHPLQEVGKLVLDRNPKNFFADVEQIGFCPGNLVPGIYGEPTKLFQARRVFYRDALFYRLGANFNKIGVNCPYRTETLTYNRDGAPPAKDNEKDIPNYYPNSFNGPVPYMNLYKPKVMDVIENPEPNNFDQASELYINQMTSGERSRLIANIVCSLKQSIPLTQKRAVQLFYKIHPDLSTRVAQGLKANETCTLSP
;
A
#
# COMPACT_ATOMS: atom_id res chain seq x y z
N MET A 1 8.43 -14.35 -6.83
CA MET A 1 7.87 -13.40 -5.84
C MET A 1 8.52 -12.05 -6.03
N GLU A 2 7.77 -10.96 -5.92
CA GLU A 2 8.36 -9.61 -5.93
C GLU A 2 9.26 -9.44 -4.70
N LYS A 3 10.59 -9.41 -4.93
CA LYS A 3 11.60 -9.24 -3.88
C LYS A 3 11.69 -7.81 -3.32
N ILE A 4 10.89 -6.89 -3.85
CA ILE A 4 11.06 -5.45 -3.67
C ILE A 4 9.96 -4.94 -2.73
N PRO A 5 10.32 -4.46 -1.52
CA PRO A 5 9.39 -3.76 -0.65
C PRO A 5 8.73 -2.58 -1.37
N GLU A 6 7.48 -2.31 -1.02
CA GLU A 6 6.76 -1.15 -1.49
C GLU A 6 7.45 0.16 -1.06
N ARG A 7 7.32 1.21 -1.86
CA ARG A 7 7.79 2.56 -1.47
C ARG A 7 6.88 3.12 -0.37
N VAL A 8 7.47 3.75 0.66
CA VAL A 8 6.72 4.42 1.74
C VAL A 8 5.82 5.54 1.21
N VAL A 9 6.38 6.32 0.27
CA VAL A 9 5.69 7.34 -0.53
C VAL A 9 5.86 7.01 -2.01
N HIS A 10 4.92 7.42 -2.85
CA HIS A 10 4.94 7.12 -4.29
C HIS A 10 4.80 5.65 -4.67
N ALA A 11 4.12 4.85 -3.83
CA ALA A 11 3.87 3.44 -4.06
C ALA A 11 3.13 3.19 -5.38
N LYS A 12 2.06 3.95 -5.66
CA LYS A 12 1.28 3.83 -6.90
C LYS A 12 1.78 4.81 -7.96
N GLY A 13 2.13 4.30 -9.14
CA GLY A 13 2.54 5.12 -10.27
C GLY A 13 2.64 4.38 -11.59
N THR A 14 2.81 5.15 -12.66
CA THR A 14 3.03 4.71 -14.04
C THR A 14 4.17 5.50 -14.67
N GLY A 15 4.67 5.09 -15.83
CA GLY A 15 5.76 5.79 -16.51
C GLY A 15 5.76 5.57 -18.01
N ALA A 16 6.66 6.24 -18.71
CA ALA A 16 6.89 6.09 -20.14
C ALA A 16 8.27 6.59 -20.53
N PHE A 17 8.67 6.28 -21.77
CA PHE A 17 9.93 6.69 -22.37
C PHE A 17 9.70 7.68 -23.51
N GLY A 18 10.73 8.46 -23.80
CA GLY A 18 10.69 9.45 -24.86
C GLY A 18 11.99 10.23 -24.96
N TYR A 19 11.89 11.49 -25.37
CA TYR A 19 13.03 12.39 -25.45
C TYR A 19 12.69 13.80 -24.96
N PHE A 20 13.72 14.48 -24.47
CA PHE A 20 13.75 15.92 -24.31
C PHE A 20 14.46 16.54 -25.51
N GLN A 21 13.84 17.52 -26.16
CA GLN A 21 14.41 18.26 -27.28
C GLN A 21 14.65 19.72 -26.89
N VAL A 22 15.89 20.20 -27.05
CA VAL A 22 16.22 21.61 -26.80
C VAL A 22 15.52 22.49 -27.84
N THR A 23 14.79 23.51 -27.38
CA THR A 23 14.18 24.54 -28.23
C THR A 23 14.87 25.88 -28.11
N HIS A 24 15.50 26.15 -26.96
CA HIS A 24 16.27 27.37 -26.70
C HIS A 24 17.60 26.99 -26.05
N ASP A 25 18.70 27.50 -26.60
CA ASP A 25 20.03 27.27 -26.03
C ASP A 25 20.21 28.14 -24.78
N ILE A 26 20.45 27.51 -23.64
CA ILE A 26 20.69 28.20 -22.35
C ILE A 26 22.12 27.98 -21.83
N SER A 27 23.06 27.63 -22.70
CA SER A 27 24.48 27.43 -22.35
C SER A 27 25.14 28.66 -21.70
N HIS A 28 24.60 29.84 -21.95
CA HIS A 28 25.02 31.08 -21.30
C HIS A 28 24.73 31.10 -19.78
N PHE A 29 23.77 30.30 -19.32
CA PHE A 29 23.38 30.15 -17.92
C PHE A 29 23.86 28.83 -17.28
N CYS A 30 23.86 27.74 -18.05
CA CYS A 30 24.21 26.41 -17.53
C CYS A 30 25.03 25.62 -18.56
N LYS A 31 26.20 25.11 -18.15
CA LYS A 31 27.09 24.36 -19.05
C LYS A 31 26.66 22.90 -19.33
N ALA A 32 25.56 22.43 -18.74
CA ALA A 32 25.11 21.06 -18.92
C ALA A 32 24.75 20.80 -20.39
N LYS A 33 25.39 19.81 -21.02
CA LYS A 33 25.36 19.62 -22.48
C LYS A 33 23.97 19.27 -23.02
N PHE A 34 23.11 18.65 -22.20
CA PHE A 34 21.76 18.29 -22.61
C PHE A 34 20.83 19.51 -22.78
N LEU A 35 21.23 20.68 -22.27
CA LEU A 35 20.53 21.97 -22.38
C LEU A 35 21.12 22.88 -23.48
N SER A 36 22.14 22.40 -24.20
CA SER A 36 22.83 23.14 -25.27
C SER A 36 22.37 22.69 -26.65
N LYS A 37 22.54 23.55 -27.66
CA LYS A 37 22.27 23.29 -29.08
C LYS A 37 20.81 22.97 -29.37
N VAL A 38 20.10 23.94 -29.93
CA VAL A 38 18.72 23.79 -30.41
C VAL A 38 18.59 22.56 -31.32
N GLY A 39 17.56 21.75 -31.08
CA GLY A 39 17.32 20.49 -31.80
C GLY A 39 17.99 19.25 -31.19
N LYS A 40 18.95 19.40 -30.25
CA LYS A 40 19.54 18.25 -29.55
C LYS A 40 18.45 17.46 -28.82
N LYS A 41 18.44 16.14 -29.01
CA LYS A 41 17.52 15.21 -28.34
C LYS A 41 18.28 14.39 -27.29
N THR A 42 17.73 14.35 -26.10
CA THR A 42 18.24 13.56 -24.97
C THR A 42 17.18 12.54 -24.60
N PRO A 43 17.49 11.23 -24.58
CA PRO A 43 16.53 10.23 -24.13
C PRO A 43 16.10 10.47 -22.68
N ILE A 44 14.84 10.18 -22.37
CA ILE A 44 14.30 10.34 -21.02
C ILE A 44 13.43 9.15 -20.60
N ALA A 45 13.27 9.01 -19.29
CA ALA A 45 12.20 8.23 -18.67
C ALA A 45 11.43 9.13 -17.70
N VAL A 46 10.10 9.05 -17.74
CA VAL A 46 9.21 9.82 -16.86
C VAL A 46 8.40 8.87 -16.00
N ARG A 47 8.21 9.23 -14.72
CA ARG A 47 7.29 8.54 -13.81
C ARG A 47 6.34 9.52 -13.15
N PHE A 48 5.06 9.15 -13.17
CA PHE A 48 3.99 9.81 -12.44
C PHE A 48 3.50 8.94 -11.30
N SER A 49 3.09 9.53 -10.18
CA SER A 49 2.63 8.76 -9.03
C SER A 49 1.72 9.55 -8.10
N THR A 50 0.91 8.86 -7.31
CA THR A 50 0.39 9.44 -6.06
C THR A 50 1.56 9.67 -5.10
N THR A 51 1.42 10.52 -4.09
CA THR A 51 2.44 10.66 -3.03
C THR A 51 2.15 9.72 -1.88
N GLN A 52 0.88 9.60 -1.50
CA GLN A 52 0.43 8.76 -0.39
C GLN A 52 -0.35 7.54 -0.88
N GLY A 53 -0.57 6.61 0.05
CA GLY A 53 -1.35 5.39 -0.16
C GLY A 53 -0.49 4.16 -0.45
N PHE A 54 -1.15 3.01 -0.42
CA PHE A 54 -0.56 1.70 -0.72
C PHE A 54 -0.94 1.29 -2.16
N ARG A 55 -0.24 0.32 -2.72
CA ARG A 55 -0.62 -0.40 -3.94
C ARG A 55 -2.07 -0.84 -3.84
N GLY A 56 -2.79 -0.71 -4.94
CA GLY A 56 -4.23 -0.96 -5.01
C GLY A 56 -5.12 0.25 -4.67
N SER A 57 -4.61 1.31 -4.03
CA SER A 57 -5.42 2.53 -3.81
C SER A 57 -5.73 3.23 -5.13
N SER A 58 -6.80 4.02 -5.20
CA SER A 58 -7.12 4.79 -6.42
C SER A 58 -6.01 5.81 -6.79
N ASP A 59 -5.69 5.95 -8.09
CA ASP A 59 -4.82 7.02 -8.59
C ASP A 59 -5.55 8.37 -8.74
N LEU A 60 -6.86 8.42 -8.49
CA LEU A 60 -7.68 9.64 -8.43
C LEU A 60 -7.86 10.19 -7.01
N ARG A 61 -7.28 9.55 -5.98
CA ARG A 61 -7.34 10.09 -4.60
C ARG A 61 -6.77 11.50 -4.56
N ARG A 62 -7.48 12.47 -3.98
CA ARG A 62 -6.97 13.84 -3.76
C ARG A 62 -5.65 13.83 -3.00
N ASP A 63 -4.58 14.23 -3.66
CA ASP A 63 -3.21 14.14 -3.16
C ASP A 63 -2.26 14.90 -4.10
N THR A 64 -1.09 15.28 -3.60
CA THR A 64 0.02 15.76 -4.45
C THR A 64 0.45 14.63 -5.39
N ARG A 65 0.75 14.96 -6.64
CA ARG A 65 1.20 14.00 -7.67
C ARG A 65 2.67 14.15 -7.92
N GLY A 66 3.42 13.06 -7.75
CA GLY A 66 4.83 13.00 -8.13
C GLY A 66 4.98 13.10 -9.65
N PHE A 67 5.91 13.94 -10.09
CA PHE A 67 6.34 14.09 -11.48
C PHE A 67 7.87 14.03 -11.48
N ALA A 68 8.42 12.91 -11.94
CA ALA A 68 9.87 12.70 -11.98
C ALA A 68 10.36 12.41 -13.40
N VAL A 69 11.43 13.09 -13.80
CA VAL A 69 12.07 12.94 -15.13
C VAL A 69 13.53 12.57 -14.94
N LYS A 70 13.95 11.49 -15.60
CA LYS A 70 15.33 11.04 -15.69
C LYS A 70 15.81 11.34 -17.10
N PHE A 71 16.90 12.10 -17.21
CA PHE A 71 17.58 12.39 -18.45
C PHE A 71 18.80 11.50 -18.56
N TYR A 72 18.88 10.70 -19.62
CA TYR A 72 20.06 9.91 -19.94
C TYR A 72 20.97 10.78 -20.80
N THR A 73 21.97 11.42 -20.18
CA THR A 73 22.86 12.37 -20.87
C THR A 73 24.23 11.73 -21.15
N GLU A 74 24.97 12.31 -22.09
CA GLU A 74 26.37 11.98 -22.39
C GLU A 74 27.32 12.28 -21.20
N GLU A 75 26.83 12.92 -20.13
CA GLU A 75 27.59 13.30 -18.93
C GLU A 75 27.12 12.53 -17.68
N GLY A 76 26.25 11.52 -17.86
CA GLY A 76 25.61 10.77 -16.78
C GLY A 76 24.10 11.02 -16.68
N ASN A 77 23.45 10.42 -15.69
CA ASN A 77 22.02 10.61 -15.49
C ASN A 77 21.73 11.85 -14.63
N LEU A 78 20.77 12.68 -15.08
CA LEU A 78 20.17 13.74 -14.28
C LEU A 78 18.74 13.35 -13.88
N ASP A 79 18.40 13.49 -12.60
CA ASP A 79 17.04 13.26 -12.11
C ASP A 79 16.42 14.57 -11.60
N ILE A 80 15.36 15.04 -12.26
CA ILE A 80 14.53 16.15 -11.75
C ILE A 80 13.28 15.54 -11.14
N VAL A 81 13.13 15.69 -9.81
CA VAL A 81 12.03 15.08 -9.03
C VAL A 81 11.19 16.17 -8.40
N GLY A 82 9.92 16.22 -8.80
CA GLY A 82 8.99 17.28 -8.45
C GLY A 82 7.55 16.80 -8.27
N PHE A 83 6.63 17.76 -8.27
CA PHE A 83 5.20 17.52 -8.08
C PHE A 83 4.34 18.28 -9.08
N ASN A 84 3.02 18.07 -9.05
CA ASN A 84 2.04 18.92 -9.71
C ASN A 84 1.72 20.21 -8.95
N THR A 85 2.21 20.37 -7.73
CA THR A 85 2.17 21.63 -6.98
C THR A 85 3.55 22.30 -7.01
N PRO A 86 3.62 23.64 -7.11
CA PRO A 86 4.90 24.34 -7.16
C PRO A 86 5.64 24.33 -5.83
N VAL A 87 4.96 24.14 -4.70
CA VAL A 87 5.55 24.17 -3.36
C VAL A 87 5.60 22.78 -2.70
N PHE A 88 6.56 22.61 -1.81
CA PHE A 88 6.67 21.49 -0.89
C PHE A 88 6.01 21.82 0.45
N THR A 89 5.72 20.81 1.27
CA THR A 89 4.90 20.97 2.47
C THR A 89 5.63 21.58 3.67
N PHE A 90 6.93 21.38 3.77
CA PHE A 90 7.78 21.89 4.85
C PHE A 90 9.18 22.12 4.32
N LYS A 91 9.92 23.04 4.94
CA LYS A 91 11.30 23.34 4.56
C LYS A 91 12.35 22.63 5.42
N ASP A 92 11.98 22.28 6.65
CA ASP A 92 12.83 21.51 7.54
C ASP A 92 12.58 20.01 7.32
N PRO A 93 13.60 19.23 6.92
CA PRO A 93 13.45 17.80 6.68
C PRO A 93 13.06 16.99 7.93
N LEU A 94 13.24 17.54 9.13
CA LEU A 94 12.82 16.90 10.40
C LEU A 94 11.31 16.67 10.47
N ASN A 95 10.53 17.49 9.76
CA ASN A 95 9.07 17.38 9.71
C ASN A 95 8.57 16.29 8.74
N PHE A 96 9.44 15.72 7.89
CA PHE A 96 9.05 14.76 6.85
C PHE A 96 8.42 13.49 7.40
N ASP A 97 9.06 12.90 8.42
CA ASP A 97 8.60 11.68 9.07
C ASP A 97 7.25 11.90 9.77
N ALA A 98 7.15 12.95 10.59
CA ALA A 98 5.92 13.29 11.31
C ALA A 98 4.74 13.54 10.35
N PHE A 99 4.97 14.29 9.26
CA PHE A 99 3.92 14.55 8.26
C PHE A 99 3.51 13.28 7.50
N THR A 100 4.47 12.41 7.20
CA THR A 100 4.19 11.12 6.52
C THR A 100 3.36 10.19 7.42
N HIS A 101 3.66 10.10 8.72
CA HIS A 101 2.86 9.32 9.66
C HIS A 101 1.47 9.90 9.91
N ALA A 102 1.34 11.22 10.00
CA ALA A 102 0.04 11.90 10.14
C ALA A 102 -0.87 11.71 8.91
N LEU A 103 -0.29 11.51 7.72
CA LEU A 103 -1.05 11.13 6.52
C LEU A 103 -1.29 9.62 6.39
N GLY A 104 -0.60 8.84 7.22
CA GLY A 104 -0.60 7.39 7.22
C GLY A 104 -1.88 6.78 7.81
N ARG A 105 -1.73 5.58 8.35
CA ARG A 105 -2.82 4.82 8.98
C ARG A 105 -2.56 4.74 10.48
N ASN A 106 -3.63 4.84 11.26
CA ASN A 106 -3.57 4.72 12.71
C ASN A 106 -2.92 3.37 13.12
N PRO A 107 -1.94 3.36 14.05
CA PRO A 107 -1.21 2.13 14.39
C PRO A 107 -2.07 1.00 14.97
N ALA A 108 -3.17 1.31 15.66
CA ALA A 108 -4.03 0.31 16.28
C ALA A 108 -5.17 -0.14 15.36
N THR A 109 -5.86 0.81 14.71
CA THR A 109 -7.05 0.51 13.89
C THR A 109 -6.72 0.25 12.43
N PHE A 110 -5.55 0.72 11.97
CA PHE A 110 -5.13 0.72 10.57
C PHE A 110 -6.08 1.48 9.63
N LEU A 111 -6.86 2.41 10.16
CA LEU A 111 -7.74 3.29 9.40
C LEU A 111 -7.04 4.62 9.12
N SER A 112 -7.43 5.29 8.03
CA SER A 112 -7.00 6.68 7.79
C SER A 112 -7.69 7.62 8.78
N ASP A 113 -6.92 8.51 9.41
CA ASP A 113 -7.44 9.48 10.38
C ASP A 113 -7.10 10.91 9.96
N ARG A 114 -8.12 11.69 9.60
CA ARG A 114 -7.96 13.10 9.18
C ARG A 114 -7.61 14.02 10.34
N SER A 115 -7.81 13.59 11.59
CA SER A 115 -7.47 14.35 12.78
C SER A 115 -5.97 14.59 12.87
N THR A 116 -5.17 13.53 12.67
CA THR A 116 -3.71 13.64 12.72
C THR A 116 -3.14 14.56 11.65
N LEU A 117 -3.69 14.55 10.43
CA LEU A 117 -3.36 15.52 9.37
C LEU A 117 -3.59 16.97 9.80
N TRP A 118 -4.77 17.29 10.35
CA TRP A 118 -5.06 18.65 10.76
C TRP A 118 -4.31 19.07 12.03
N ASP A 119 -4.04 18.16 12.95
CA ASP A 119 -3.21 18.48 14.12
C ASP A 119 -1.77 18.86 13.71
N ILE A 120 -1.17 18.14 12.76
CA ILE A 120 0.16 18.51 12.26
C ILE A 120 0.13 19.77 11.40
N ALA A 121 -0.84 19.91 10.49
CA ALA A 121 -0.91 21.07 9.60
C ALA A 121 -1.07 22.39 10.38
N THR A 122 -1.81 22.35 11.48
CA THR A 122 -2.05 23.51 12.35
C THR A 122 -0.91 23.78 13.34
N SER A 123 -0.03 22.79 13.53
CA SER A 123 1.19 22.91 14.30
C SER A 123 2.39 23.34 13.44
N LEU A 124 2.30 23.15 12.11
CA LEU A 124 3.29 23.55 11.11
C LEU A 124 2.66 24.48 10.05
N PRO A 125 2.52 25.78 10.34
CA PRO A 125 1.81 26.71 9.45
C PRO A 125 2.38 26.82 8.03
N GLU A 126 3.66 26.49 7.80
CA GLU A 126 4.25 26.44 6.46
C GLU A 126 3.59 25.41 5.52
N SER A 127 2.90 24.41 6.08
CA SER A 127 2.19 23.39 5.31
C SER A 127 0.88 23.89 4.67
N ILE A 128 0.31 24.99 5.17
CA ILE A 128 -1.02 25.47 4.78
C ILE A 128 -1.08 25.79 3.29
N PHE A 129 -0.04 26.41 2.74
CA PHE A 129 -0.04 26.78 1.32
C PHE A 129 -0.12 25.55 0.41
N SER A 130 0.71 24.54 0.69
CA SER A 130 0.67 23.24 0.01
C SER A 130 -0.69 22.55 0.18
N LEU A 131 -1.25 22.57 1.40
CA LEU A 131 -2.54 21.95 1.69
C LEU A 131 -3.70 22.59 0.92
N LEU A 132 -3.74 23.93 0.82
CA LEU A 132 -4.76 24.63 0.03
C LEU A 132 -4.68 24.24 -1.45
N MET A 133 -3.47 24.10 -2.00
CA MET A 133 -3.28 23.66 -3.39
C MET A 133 -3.74 22.21 -3.62
N VAL A 134 -3.54 21.31 -2.64
CA VAL A 134 -4.01 19.91 -2.74
C VAL A 134 -5.54 19.82 -2.56
N LEU A 135 -6.11 20.69 -1.73
CA LEU A 135 -7.57 20.76 -1.51
C LEU A 135 -8.33 21.48 -2.62
N SER A 136 -7.64 22.23 -3.48
CA SER A 136 -8.23 22.81 -4.70
C SER A 136 -8.31 21.80 -5.84
N ASP A 137 -8.88 22.18 -6.97
CA ASP A 137 -9.01 21.29 -8.13
C ASP A 137 -7.65 20.71 -8.60
N MET A 138 -6.52 21.39 -8.33
CA MET A 138 -5.18 20.88 -8.67
C MET A 138 -4.84 19.52 -8.03
N GLY A 139 -5.45 19.17 -6.90
CA GLY A 139 -5.20 17.89 -6.21
C GLY A 139 -5.74 16.66 -6.93
N ILE A 140 -6.53 16.82 -8.00
CA ILE A 140 -7.10 15.73 -8.78
C ILE A 140 -6.97 16.03 -10.28
N PRO A 141 -5.81 15.75 -10.92
CA PRO A 141 -5.68 15.94 -12.36
C PRO A 141 -6.64 15.01 -13.11
N ALA A 142 -7.19 15.49 -14.24
CA ALA A 142 -8.04 14.67 -15.11
C ALA A 142 -7.22 13.68 -15.95
N SER A 143 -5.94 13.95 -16.14
CA SER A 143 -4.97 13.07 -16.78
C SER A 143 -3.57 13.48 -16.36
N TYR A 144 -2.64 12.52 -16.29
CA TYR A 144 -1.22 12.88 -16.18
C TYR A 144 -0.77 13.77 -17.34
N THR A 145 -1.34 13.63 -18.54
CA THR A 145 -0.96 14.42 -19.73
C THR A 145 -1.40 15.88 -19.69
N THR A 146 -2.30 16.24 -18.77
CA THR A 146 -2.85 17.59 -18.58
C THR A 146 -2.47 18.14 -17.22
N MET A 147 -1.38 17.65 -16.65
CA MET A 147 -0.90 18.02 -15.32
C MET A 147 0.41 18.80 -15.46
N ASN A 148 0.54 19.89 -14.71
CA ASN A 148 1.82 20.57 -14.55
C ASN A 148 2.81 19.67 -13.82
N GLY A 149 4.10 19.90 -14.07
CA GLY A 149 5.19 19.44 -13.21
C GLY A 149 6.01 20.62 -12.73
N PHE A 150 6.51 20.55 -11.50
CA PHE A 150 7.32 21.59 -10.88
C PHE A 150 8.48 20.95 -10.15
N GLY A 151 9.71 21.35 -10.50
CA GLY A 151 10.87 21.10 -9.65
C GLY A 151 10.70 21.88 -8.34
N ILE A 152 10.85 21.20 -7.20
CA ILE A 152 10.62 21.85 -5.90
C ILE A 152 11.78 22.74 -5.46
N HIS A 153 12.98 22.48 -5.96
CA HIS A 153 14.19 23.17 -5.53
C HIS A 153 14.59 24.25 -6.54
N THR A 154 15.19 25.32 -6.02
CA THR A 154 15.94 26.28 -6.83
C THR A 154 17.39 25.81 -6.92
N PHE A 155 17.77 25.25 -8.06
CA PHE A 155 19.11 24.71 -8.29
C PHE A 155 20.12 25.81 -8.59
N GLN A 156 21.28 25.75 -7.96
CA GLN A 156 22.45 26.50 -8.42
C GLN A 156 23.03 25.82 -9.65
N VAL A 157 23.20 26.58 -10.72
CA VAL A 157 23.79 26.16 -11.98
C VAL A 157 24.98 27.06 -12.33
N VAL A 158 25.90 26.55 -13.14
CA VAL A 158 27.11 27.28 -13.53
C VAL A 158 27.30 27.23 -15.04
N ASN A 159 27.66 28.37 -15.65
CA ASN A 159 27.98 28.44 -17.06
C ASN A 159 29.46 28.09 -17.37
N ASN A 160 29.85 28.17 -18.64
CA ASN A 160 31.23 27.87 -19.05
C ASN A 160 32.28 28.85 -18.51
N SER A 161 31.87 30.09 -18.18
CA SER A 161 32.75 31.11 -17.59
C SER A 161 32.90 30.98 -16.08
N GLY A 162 32.15 30.08 -15.43
CA GLY A 162 32.15 29.91 -13.98
C GLY A 162 31.21 30.84 -13.23
N VAL A 163 30.29 31.51 -13.92
CA VAL A 163 29.28 32.39 -13.30
C VAL A 163 28.09 31.55 -12.84
N ASN A 164 27.64 31.78 -11.59
CA ASN A 164 26.49 31.10 -11.02
C ASN A 164 25.17 31.76 -11.44
N PHE A 165 24.18 30.92 -11.68
CA PHE A 165 22.78 31.29 -11.81
C PHE A 165 21.93 30.34 -10.96
N TYR A 166 20.69 30.72 -10.71
CA TYR A 166 19.76 29.93 -9.91
C TYR A 166 18.50 29.63 -10.73
N VAL A 167 18.16 28.36 -10.82
CA VAL A 167 17.18 27.85 -11.78
C VAL A 167 16.12 27.00 -11.08
N ARG A 168 14.86 27.32 -11.34
CA ARG A 168 13.72 26.48 -10.95
C ARG A 168 13.02 25.94 -12.20
N PHE A 169 12.79 24.64 -12.23
CA PHE A 169 12.26 23.92 -13.41
C PHE A 169 10.73 23.82 -13.39
N TYR A 170 10.10 24.07 -14.54
CA TYR A 170 8.66 24.03 -14.74
C TYR A 170 8.34 23.17 -15.97
N PHE A 171 7.40 22.24 -15.85
CA PHE A 171 6.91 21.40 -16.95
C PHE A 171 5.45 21.77 -17.22
N LYS A 172 5.19 22.45 -18.33
CA LYS A 172 3.85 22.90 -18.72
C LYS A 172 3.26 21.93 -19.76
N PRO A 173 2.10 21.31 -19.50
CA PRO A 173 1.52 20.36 -20.45
C PRO A 173 1.05 21.11 -21.70
N ASP A 174 1.46 20.65 -22.87
CA ASP A 174 1.08 21.31 -24.14
C ASP A 174 -0.42 21.13 -24.44
N ALA A 175 -1.06 20.13 -23.82
CA ALA A 175 -2.50 19.89 -23.90
C ALA A 175 -3.34 20.81 -22.97
N GLY A 176 -2.70 21.70 -22.22
CA GLY A 176 -3.33 22.52 -21.20
C GLY A 176 -3.64 21.77 -19.90
N VAL A 177 -3.90 22.51 -18.83
CA VAL A 177 -4.20 21.93 -17.51
C VAL A 177 -5.67 21.56 -17.42
N LYS A 178 -5.97 20.34 -16.94
CA LYS A 178 -7.33 19.85 -16.70
C LYS A 178 -7.39 19.02 -15.43
N ASN A 179 -8.41 19.27 -14.61
CA ASN A 179 -8.65 18.63 -13.32
C ASN A 179 -10.07 18.05 -13.26
N LEU A 180 -10.30 17.10 -12.35
CA LEU A 180 -11.62 16.56 -12.02
C LEU A 180 -12.12 17.13 -10.70
N PHE A 181 -13.44 17.15 -10.53
CA PHE A 181 -14.06 17.48 -9.27
C PHE A 181 -14.17 16.27 -8.34
N THR A 182 -14.37 16.51 -7.04
CA THR A 182 -14.39 15.46 -6.02
C THR A 182 -15.40 14.35 -6.33
N ASN A 183 -16.64 14.70 -6.70
CA ASN A 183 -17.69 13.72 -6.98
C ASN A 183 -17.43 12.92 -8.26
N GLU A 184 -16.92 13.57 -9.31
CA GLU A 184 -16.52 12.89 -10.55
C GLU A 184 -15.42 11.87 -10.28
N ALA A 185 -14.39 12.28 -9.55
CA ALA A 185 -13.26 11.43 -9.20
C ALA A 185 -13.67 10.24 -8.32
N MET A 186 -14.56 10.46 -7.35
CA MET A 186 -15.12 9.38 -6.52
C MET A 186 -15.87 8.36 -7.39
N ASN A 187 -16.78 8.81 -8.26
CA ASN A 187 -17.55 7.95 -9.14
C ASN A 187 -16.65 7.13 -10.09
N ILE A 188 -15.64 7.76 -10.70
CA ILE A 188 -14.69 7.07 -11.57
C ILE A 188 -13.84 6.07 -10.75
N SER A 189 -13.32 6.49 -9.60
CA SER A 189 -12.44 5.64 -8.78
C SER A 189 -13.12 4.42 -8.18
N GLY A 190 -14.43 4.50 -7.92
CA GLY A 190 -15.25 3.37 -7.51
C GLY A 190 -15.46 2.33 -8.62
N ILE A 191 -15.04 2.63 -9.86
CA ILE A 191 -15.15 1.72 -11.02
C ILE A 191 -13.77 1.31 -11.52
N ASP A 192 -12.86 2.27 -11.70
CA ASP A 192 -11.51 2.06 -12.19
C ASP A 192 -10.50 2.78 -11.28
N PRO A 193 -9.98 2.11 -10.24
CA PRO A 193 -8.99 2.71 -9.36
C PRO A 193 -7.67 3.02 -10.09
N ASP A 194 -7.41 2.45 -11.27
CA ASP A 194 -6.21 2.67 -12.08
C ASP A 194 -6.46 3.63 -13.27
N TYR A 195 -7.49 4.50 -13.17
CA TYR A 195 -7.95 5.38 -14.25
C TYR A 195 -6.83 6.22 -14.89
N LEU A 196 -6.05 6.98 -14.11
CA LEU A 196 -5.01 7.86 -14.67
C LEU A 196 -3.91 7.05 -15.36
N SER A 197 -3.55 5.90 -14.77
CA SER A 197 -2.55 4.99 -15.32
C SER A 197 -3.01 4.38 -16.65
N ARG A 198 -4.29 4.00 -16.73
CA ARG A 198 -4.92 3.46 -17.94
C ARG A 198 -5.08 4.50 -19.05
N ASP A 199 -5.54 5.70 -18.70
CA ASP A 199 -5.66 6.82 -19.65
C ASP A 199 -4.29 7.13 -20.27
N PHE A 200 -3.27 7.29 -19.44
CA PHE A 200 -1.91 7.60 -19.87
C PHE A 200 -1.34 6.53 -20.83
N TYR A 201 -1.42 5.25 -20.44
CA TYR A 201 -0.95 4.15 -21.28
C TYR A 201 -1.69 4.10 -22.63
N ARG A 202 -3.02 4.27 -22.62
CA ARG A 202 -3.85 4.23 -23.83
C ARG A 202 -3.52 5.36 -24.81
N LYS A 203 -3.22 6.56 -24.33
CA LYS A 203 -2.85 7.69 -25.19
C LYS A 203 -1.60 7.38 -26.00
N ILE A 204 -0.54 6.91 -25.35
CA ILE A 204 0.72 6.52 -26.00
C ILE A 204 0.49 5.34 -26.95
N ALA A 205 -0.27 4.32 -26.52
CA ALA A 205 -0.60 3.16 -27.36
C ALA A 205 -1.39 3.54 -28.63
N LYS A 206 -2.17 4.61 -28.59
CA LYS A 206 -2.90 5.18 -29.75
C LYS A 206 -2.03 6.11 -30.62
N GLY A 207 -0.73 6.20 -30.35
CA GLY A 207 0.19 7.09 -31.05
C GLY A 207 0.03 8.57 -30.68
N GLN A 208 -0.80 8.90 -29.68
CA GLN A 208 -0.79 10.25 -29.11
C GLN A 208 0.55 10.40 -28.40
N ARG A 209 1.26 11.52 -28.63
CA ARG A 209 2.57 11.79 -28.05
C ARG A 209 2.44 12.87 -26.95
N PRO A 210 2.10 12.51 -25.70
CA PRO A 210 2.04 13.45 -24.61
C PRO A 210 3.33 14.27 -24.52
N SER A 211 3.18 15.57 -24.31
CA SER A 211 4.30 16.49 -24.32
C SER A 211 4.14 17.64 -23.33
N TRP A 212 5.29 18.10 -22.85
CA TRP A 212 5.39 19.22 -21.91
C TRP A 212 6.49 20.15 -22.38
N THR A 213 6.22 21.44 -22.37
CA THR A 213 7.24 22.48 -22.51
C THR A 213 7.98 22.61 -21.18
N LEU A 214 9.29 22.39 -21.19
CA LEU A 214 10.18 22.67 -20.07
C LEU A 214 10.53 24.16 -20.10
N CYS A 215 10.15 24.86 -19.04
CA CYS A 215 10.53 26.23 -18.77
C CYS A 215 11.40 26.33 -17.52
N VAL A 216 12.15 27.42 -17.41
CA VAL A 216 12.95 27.76 -16.25
C VAL A 216 12.67 29.20 -15.81
N GLN A 217 12.65 29.43 -14.50
CA GLN A 217 12.96 30.75 -13.95
C GLN A 217 14.46 30.83 -13.76
N ILE A 218 15.06 31.97 -14.09
CA ILE A 218 16.52 32.20 -13.98
C ILE A 218 16.72 33.43 -13.10
N LEU A 219 17.57 33.28 -12.08
CA LEU A 219 17.96 34.37 -11.19
C LEU A 219 19.49 34.49 -11.18
N SER A 220 19.98 35.72 -11.15
CA SER A 220 21.40 36.06 -10.97
C SER A 220 21.78 36.11 -9.48
N GLU A 221 23.07 36.12 -9.16
CA GLU A 221 23.53 36.38 -7.79
C GLU A 221 23.06 37.74 -7.23
N SER A 222 22.93 38.76 -8.08
CA SER A 222 22.37 40.06 -7.67
C SER A 222 20.90 39.95 -7.26
N ASP A 223 20.12 39.13 -7.97
CA ASP A 223 18.71 38.89 -7.62
C ASP A 223 18.60 38.18 -6.27
N ILE A 224 19.46 37.18 -6.02
CA ILE A 224 19.51 36.50 -4.72
C ILE A 224 19.86 37.47 -3.60
N LYS A 225 20.81 38.40 -3.82
CA LYS A 225 21.15 39.43 -2.82
C LYS A 225 19.97 40.38 -2.55
N LYS A 226 19.13 40.66 -3.55
CA LYS A 226 17.96 41.54 -3.44
C LYS A 226 16.78 40.85 -2.72
N ILE A 227 16.46 39.62 -3.11
CA ILE A 227 15.28 38.89 -2.63
C ILE A 227 15.56 38.16 -1.31
N GLY A 228 16.82 37.75 -1.11
CA GLY A 228 17.26 36.99 0.05
C GLY A 228 16.94 35.50 -0.04
N HIS A 229 17.09 34.82 1.09
CA HIS A 229 17.06 33.35 1.18
C HIS A 229 15.69 32.71 0.90
N VAL A 230 14.61 33.49 0.84
CA VAL A 230 13.25 32.99 0.52
C VAL A 230 13.18 32.29 -0.84
N VAL A 231 14.09 32.61 -1.78
CA VAL A 231 14.20 31.93 -3.09
C VAL A 231 14.47 30.43 -2.97
N PHE A 232 15.06 30.00 -1.85
CA PHE A 232 15.39 28.60 -1.55
C PHE A 232 14.41 27.95 -0.57
N ASP A 233 13.43 28.71 -0.07
CA ASP A 233 12.35 28.16 0.74
C ASP A 233 11.37 27.39 -0.16
N VAL A 234 11.49 26.06 -0.13
CA VAL A 234 10.68 25.13 -0.93
C VAL A 234 9.18 25.20 -0.63
N THR A 235 8.77 25.86 0.45
CA THR A 235 7.35 26.09 0.80
C THR A 235 6.75 27.31 0.11
N THR A 236 7.55 28.06 -0.65
CA THR A 236 7.15 29.30 -1.32
C THR A 236 7.33 29.23 -2.85
N ILE A 237 6.67 30.15 -3.55
CA ILE A 237 6.83 30.40 -4.98
C ILE A 237 7.63 31.68 -5.23
N ILE A 238 8.36 31.70 -6.36
CA ILE A 238 9.03 32.88 -6.89
C ILE A 238 8.08 33.54 -7.89
N SER A 239 7.88 34.86 -7.77
CA SER A 239 6.97 35.61 -8.63
C SER A 239 7.29 35.42 -10.11
N THR A 240 6.34 34.89 -10.88
CA THR A 240 6.49 34.77 -12.34
C THR A 240 6.32 36.11 -13.06
N LYS A 241 5.86 37.16 -12.36
CA LYS A 241 5.79 38.53 -12.89
C LYS A 241 7.16 39.21 -12.86
N GLU A 242 7.92 39.01 -11.78
CA GLU A 242 9.28 39.55 -11.65
C GLU A 242 10.31 38.65 -12.36
N PHE A 243 10.15 37.33 -12.28
CA PHE A 243 11.02 36.34 -12.91
C PHE A 243 10.21 35.48 -13.89
N PRO A 244 10.07 35.90 -15.16
CA PRO A 244 9.25 35.19 -16.14
C PRO A 244 9.80 33.79 -16.46
N LEU A 245 8.92 32.93 -16.97
CA LEU A 245 9.26 31.58 -17.40
C LEU A 245 9.91 31.62 -18.79
N HIS A 246 11.16 31.15 -18.88
CA HIS A 246 11.88 31.01 -20.14
C HIS A 246 11.77 29.58 -20.66
N PRO A 247 11.22 29.33 -21.86
CA PRO A 247 11.22 28.00 -22.46
C PRO A 247 12.65 27.54 -22.74
N VAL A 248 12.93 26.26 -22.53
CA VAL A 248 14.24 25.64 -22.75
C VAL A 248 14.16 24.49 -23.74
N GLY A 249 13.09 23.71 -23.64
CA GLY A 249 12.89 22.56 -24.51
C GLY A 249 11.53 21.92 -24.34
N ARG A 250 11.36 20.78 -25.00
CA ARG A 250 10.11 20.04 -25.02
C ARG A 250 10.36 18.57 -24.68
N ILE A 251 9.63 18.07 -23.71
CA ILE A 251 9.51 16.64 -23.43
C ILE A 251 8.46 16.06 -24.37
N VAL A 252 8.77 14.95 -25.03
CA VAL A 252 7.83 14.18 -25.86
C VAL A 252 7.94 12.71 -25.48
N LEU A 253 6.83 12.14 -25.02
CA LEU A 253 6.74 10.71 -24.68
C LEU A 253 6.21 9.92 -25.86
N THR A 254 6.91 8.85 -26.21
CA THR A 254 6.69 8.10 -27.46
C THR A 254 6.47 6.62 -27.26
N GLU A 255 6.86 6.07 -26.11
CA GLU A 255 6.85 4.63 -25.88
C GLU A 255 6.33 4.28 -24.49
N ASN A 256 5.44 3.31 -24.42
CA ASN A 256 5.04 2.67 -23.17
C ASN A 256 6.11 1.68 -22.71
N PHE A 257 6.09 1.34 -21.44
CA PHE A 257 6.89 0.23 -20.94
C PHE A 257 6.35 -1.11 -21.47
N ASN A 258 7.26 -2.02 -21.80
CA ASN A 258 6.97 -3.39 -22.21
C ASN A 258 6.81 -4.31 -20.98
N ASN A 259 7.48 -3.98 -19.86
CA ASN A 259 7.35 -4.69 -18.60
C ASN A 259 7.36 -3.70 -17.43
N TYR A 260 6.23 -3.59 -16.73
CA TYR A 260 6.07 -2.65 -15.62
C TYR A 260 7.08 -2.89 -14.50
N HIS A 261 7.32 -4.14 -14.13
CA HIS A 261 8.20 -4.45 -13.02
C HIS A 261 9.63 -4.00 -13.33
N ALA A 262 10.16 -4.38 -14.49
CA ALA A 262 11.53 -4.06 -14.90
C ALA A 262 11.75 -2.57 -15.19
N GLN A 263 10.74 -1.89 -15.76
CA GLN A 263 10.91 -0.55 -16.31
C GLN A 263 10.25 0.56 -15.49
N VAL A 264 9.31 0.26 -14.59
CA VAL A 264 8.62 1.28 -13.77
C VAL A 264 8.79 0.99 -12.28
N GLU A 265 8.60 -0.25 -11.83
CA GLU A 265 8.72 -0.58 -10.40
C GLU A 265 10.17 -0.54 -9.92
N GLN A 266 11.12 -0.94 -10.77
CA GLN A 266 12.55 -0.85 -10.52
C GLN A 266 13.15 0.51 -10.89
N MET A 267 12.36 1.43 -11.46
CA MET A 267 12.84 2.78 -11.76
C MET A 267 13.12 3.55 -10.47
N ALA A 268 14.36 4.03 -10.36
CA ALA A 268 14.91 4.71 -9.21
C ALA A 268 15.32 6.13 -9.58
N PHE A 269 14.58 7.09 -9.03
CA PHE A 269 14.96 8.51 -9.08
C PHE A 269 15.77 8.84 -7.83
N CYS A 270 16.81 9.65 -7.99
CA CYS A 270 17.61 10.16 -6.90
C CYS A 270 18.00 11.60 -7.24
N PRO A 271 17.46 12.62 -6.53
CA PRO A 271 17.78 14.04 -6.79
C PRO A 271 19.27 14.38 -6.72
N SER A 272 20.10 13.49 -6.17
CA SER A 272 21.56 13.61 -6.18
C SER A 272 22.21 13.17 -7.50
N SER A 273 21.46 12.63 -8.45
CA SER A 273 21.97 12.31 -9.79
C SER A 273 22.01 13.61 -10.57
N LEU A 274 23.19 14.23 -10.62
CA LEU A 274 23.46 15.53 -11.22
C LEU A 274 24.47 15.37 -12.35
N VAL A 275 24.50 16.33 -13.25
CA VAL A 275 25.44 16.42 -14.38
C VAL A 275 26.27 17.70 -14.27
N PRO A 276 27.48 17.75 -14.87
CA PRO A 276 28.29 18.96 -14.89
C PRO A 276 27.48 20.21 -15.29
N GLY A 277 27.56 21.26 -14.48
CA GLY A 277 26.79 22.49 -14.68
C GLY A 277 25.58 22.65 -13.76
N ILE A 278 25.09 21.58 -13.13
CA ILE A 278 24.03 21.64 -12.12
C ILE A 278 24.62 21.17 -10.79
N LEU A 279 24.72 22.07 -9.81
CA LEU A 279 25.45 21.83 -8.57
C LEU A 279 24.58 21.25 -7.44
N GLY A 280 23.26 21.36 -7.57
CA GLY A 280 22.29 21.02 -6.53
C GLY A 280 21.55 22.27 -6.07
N ALA A 281 20.88 22.20 -4.93
CA ALA A 281 20.19 23.34 -4.34
C ALA A 281 20.72 23.62 -2.93
N PRO A 282 20.96 24.90 -2.56
CA PRO A 282 21.47 25.29 -1.25
C PRO A 282 20.35 25.31 -0.18
N ASP A 283 19.54 24.24 -0.12
CA ASP A 283 18.46 24.09 0.86
C ASP A 283 18.54 22.75 1.60
N LYS A 284 18.15 22.73 2.87
CA LYS A 284 18.27 21.55 3.73
C LYS A 284 17.35 20.40 3.32
N THR A 285 16.24 20.71 2.64
CA THR A 285 15.36 19.67 2.10
C THR A 285 16.06 18.92 0.98
N PHE A 286 16.83 19.60 0.11
CA PHE A 286 17.62 18.95 -0.94
C PHE A 286 18.67 18.01 -0.34
N ASP A 287 19.44 18.48 0.66
CA ASP A 287 20.44 17.67 1.35
C ASP A 287 19.85 16.39 1.96
N ALA A 288 18.74 16.51 2.69
CA ALA A 288 18.05 15.35 3.25
C ALA A 288 17.53 14.39 2.16
N ARG A 289 16.99 14.93 1.05
CA ARG A 289 16.48 14.11 -0.07
C ARG A 289 17.60 13.33 -0.76
N ARG A 290 18.83 13.86 -0.85
CA ARG A 290 19.98 13.15 -1.41
C ARG A 290 20.29 11.87 -0.64
N ILE A 291 20.19 11.92 0.69
CA ILE A 291 20.41 10.78 1.58
C ILE A 291 19.20 9.84 1.54
N ALA A 292 18.00 10.37 1.79
CA ALA A 292 16.79 9.58 1.94
C ALA A 292 16.44 8.76 0.70
N TYR A 293 16.51 9.36 -0.51
CA TYR A 293 16.22 8.62 -1.73
C TYR A 293 17.26 7.52 -1.97
N ARG A 294 18.55 7.80 -1.76
CA ARG A 294 19.59 6.78 -1.93
C ARG A 294 19.38 5.60 -0.98
N HIS A 295 19.10 5.86 0.30
CA HIS A 295 18.79 4.82 1.28
C HIS A 295 17.55 4.00 0.90
N ALA A 296 16.47 4.67 0.46
CA ALA A 296 15.25 4.01 0.02
C ALA A 296 15.51 3.05 -1.17
N GLN A 297 16.30 3.47 -2.16
CA GLN A 297 16.61 2.62 -3.31
C GLN A 297 17.55 1.46 -2.95
N ILE A 298 18.52 1.67 -2.06
CA ILE A 298 19.40 0.58 -1.59
C ILE A 298 18.59 -0.47 -0.83
N TYR A 299 17.67 -0.04 0.05
CA TYR A 299 16.78 -0.97 0.75
C TYR A 299 15.89 -1.76 -0.21
N ARG A 300 15.33 -1.09 -1.23
CA ARG A 300 14.36 -1.71 -2.16
C ARG A 300 14.99 -2.54 -3.27
N LEU A 301 16.08 -2.05 -3.85
CA LEU A 301 16.67 -2.54 -5.10
C LEU A 301 18.11 -3.02 -4.92
N GLY A 302 18.69 -2.90 -3.73
CA GLY A 302 20.08 -3.28 -3.45
C GLY A 302 21.11 -2.19 -3.81
N GLY A 303 22.36 -2.39 -3.38
CA GLY A 303 23.46 -1.44 -3.57
C GLY A 303 23.78 -1.12 -5.03
N ASN A 304 23.54 -2.09 -5.93
CA ASN A 304 23.85 -2.00 -7.36
C ASN A 304 22.63 -1.60 -8.22
N PHE A 305 21.62 -0.94 -7.64
CA PHE A 305 20.41 -0.57 -8.36
C PHE A 305 20.64 0.31 -9.60
N LYS A 306 21.79 1.01 -9.67
CA LYS A 306 22.21 1.81 -10.83
C LYS A 306 22.59 0.96 -12.04
N ASN A 307 22.88 -0.33 -11.86
CA ASN A 307 23.19 -1.25 -12.96
C ASN A 307 21.92 -1.87 -13.57
N ILE A 308 20.76 -1.73 -12.91
CA ILE A 308 19.47 -2.14 -13.48
C ILE A 308 19.25 -1.33 -14.78
N PRO A 309 18.85 -1.95 -15.91
CA PRO A 309 18.82 -1.29 -17.22
C PRO A 309 18.13 0.08 -17.26
N VAL A 310 17.01 0.24 -16.54
CA VAL A 310 16.25 1.51 -16.50
C VAL A 310 16.91 2.61 -15.64
N ASN A 311 17.90 2.27 -14.83
CA ASN A 311 18.63 3.21 -13.97
C ASN A 311 20.05 3.50 -14.47
N CYS A 312 20.55 2.67 -15.37
CA CYS A 312 21.89 2.74 -15.93
C CYS A 312 22.08 4.01 -16.77
N PRO A 313 23.20 4.75 -16.62
CA PRO A 313 23.53 5.89 -17.47
C PRO A 313 24.12 5.41 -18.81
N TYR A 314 23.32 4.69 -19.61
CA TYR A 314 23.80 4.00 -20.83
C TYR A 314 24.33 4.91 -21.94
N GLN A 315 24.19 6.23 -21.82
CA GLN A 315 24.76 7.22 -22.75
C GLN A 315 26.22 7.56 -22.44
N VAL A 316 26.77 7.04 -21.34
CA VAL A 316 28.18 7.20 -20.96
C VAL A 316 28.69 5.89 -20.37
N ARG A 317 29.97 5.56 -20.63
CA ARG A 317 30.59 4.43 -19.95
C ARG A 317 30.81 4.80 -18.48
N THR A 318 30.21 4.04 -17.57
CA THR A 318 30.49 4.19 -16.14
C THR A 318 31.91 3.72 -15.84
N HIS A 319 32.58 4.47 -14.97
CA HIS A 319 33.87 4.11 -14.40
C HIS A 319 33.75 4.33 -12.90
N THR A 320 33.43 3.27 -12.16
CA THR A 320 33.05 3.36 -10.75
C THR A 320 33.87 2.41 -9.87
N TYR A 321 34.12 2.83 -8.64
CA TYR A 321 34.69 2.01 -7.58
C TYR A 321 33.63 1.19 -6.83
N VAL A 322 32.34 1.52 -7.02
CA VAL A 322 31.20 0.75 -6.50
C VAL A 322 30.94 -0.42 -7.43
N ARG A 323 31.15 -1.64 -6.92
CA ARG A 323 31.18 -2.86 -7.73
C ARG A 323 30.33 -3.97 -7.15
N ASP A 324 30.77 -4.52 -6.02
CA ASP A 324 30.14 -5.71 -5.44
C ASP A 324 28.80 -5.36 -4.78
N GLY A 325 27.85 -6.31 -4.84
CA GLY A 325 26.55 -6.15 -4.22
C GLY A 325 25.40 -6.69 -5.06
N VAL A 326 24.19 -6.61 -4.48
CA VAL A 326 22.95 -7.06 -5.10
C VAL A 326 22.23 -5.89 -5.78
N PRO A 327 21.58 -6.09 -6.94
CA PRO A 327 21.68 -7.27 -7.80
C PRO A 327 22.99 -7.28 -8.60
N PRO A 328 23.54 -8.46 -8.90
CA PRO A 328 24.66 -8.57 -9.84
C PRO A 328 24.11 -8.32 -11.25
N VAL A 329 24.23 -7.09 -11.73
CA VAL A 329 23.86 -6.71 -13.11
C VAL A 329 25.07 -6.06 -13.76
N GLY A 330 25.42 -6.50 -14.98
CA GLY A 330 26.60 -6.06 -15.72
C GLY A 330 27.84 -6.95 -15.51
N ASP A 331 28.99 -6.50 -16.01
CA ASP A 331 30.29 -7.20 -15.90
C ASP A 331 31.16 -6.70 -14.74
N ASN A 332 30.59 -5.88 -13.85
CA ASN A 332 31.19 -5.38 -12.62
C ASN A 332 32.55 -4.66 -12.82
N GLU A 333 32.70 -3.93 -13.92
CA GLU A 333 33.96 -3.26 -14.30
C GLU A 333 35.15 -4.26 -14.46
N ARG A 334 34.84 -5.55 -14.69
CA ARG A 334 35.79 -6.65 -14.93
C ARG A 334 36.94 -6.67 -13.92
N ASN A 335 38.18 -6.72 -14.42
CA ASN A 335 39.43 -6.82 -13.65
C ASN A 335 40.07 -5.46 -13.33
N ALA A 336 39.37 -4.33 -13.52
CA ALA A 336 39.95 -3.02 -13.23
C ALA A 336 40.19 -2.85 -11.70
N PRO A 337 41.05 -1.93 -11.24
CA PRO A 337 41.22 -1.63 -9.80
C PRO A 337 39.96 -0.99 -9.18
N ASN A 338 39.57 -1.42 -7.97
CA ASN A 338 38.36 -0.97 -7.27
C ASN A 338 38.62 0.08 -6.15
N TYR A 339 39.79 0.73 -6.13
CA TYR A 339 40.15 1.75 -5.15
C TYR A 339 40.88 2.95 -5.79
N TYR A 340 40.87 4.10 -5.11
CA TYR A 340 41.60 5.32 -5.48
C TYR A 340 42.31 5.94 -4.27
N PRO A 341 43.54 6.48 -4.43
CA PRO A 341 44.38 6.42 -5.64
C PRO A 341 44.90 5.00 -5.92
N ASN A 342 45.25 4.69 -7.17
CA ASN A 342 45.90 3.42 -7.54
C ASN A 342 46.92 3.62 -8.67
N SER A 343 47.92 2.73 -8.73
CA SER A 343 48.99 2.73 -9.75
C SER A 343 48.68 1.86 -10.97
N PHE A 344 47.46 1.34 -11.09
CA PHE A 344 47.07 0.31 -12.06
C PHE A 344 46.06 0.83 -13.10
N HIS A 345 46.12 2.13 -13.39
CA HIS A 345 45.27 2.80 -14.38
C HIS A 345 43.74 2.63 -14.16
N GLY A 346 43.29 2.59 -12.91
CA GLY A 346 41.86 2.61 -12.57
C GLY A 346 41.19 3.98 -12.82
N ALA A 347 39.89 4.06 -12.54
CA ALA A 347 39.06 5.26 -12.78
C ALA A 347 39.64 6.53 -12.12
N GLN A 348 40.02 7.53 -12.91
CA GLN A 348 40.58 8.77 -12.36
C GLN A 348 39.49 9.79 -12.03
N PRO A 349 39.65 10.60 -10.97
CA PRO A 349 38.75 11.70 -10.71
C PRO A 349 38.81 12.70 -11.87
N TYR A 350 37.69 13.38 -12.11
CA TYR A 350 37.63 14.45 -13.11
C TYR A 350 38.50 15.63 -12.67
N ILE A 351 39.54 15.96 -13.46
CA ILE A 351 40.42 17.10 -13.22
C ILE A 351 39.93 18.29 -14.06
N GLY A 352 39.32 19.28 -13.42
CA GLY A 352 38.84 20.52 -14.04
C GLY A 352 38.45 21.57 -13.00
N LYS A 353 38.09 22.80 -13.43
CA LYS A 353 37.55 23.82 -12.51
C LYS A 353 36.26 23.31 -11.87
N HIS A 354 36.39 22.85 -10.63
CA HIS A 354 35.28 22.29 -9.88
C HIS A 354 34.61 23.41 -9.09
N TYR A 355 33.48 23.89 -9.62
CA TYR A 355 32.62 24.84 -8.92
C TYR A 355 31.75 24.03 -7.97
N THR A 356 32.24 23.73 -6.76
CA THR A 356 31.56 22.85 -5.80
C THR A 356 30.81 23.58 -4.70
N ASN A 357 31.11 24.87 -4.50
CA ASN A 357 30.61 25.58 -3.35
C ASN A 357 29.20 26.08 -3.66
N LEU A 358 28.22 25.34 -3.15
CA LEU A 358 26.88 25.89 -2.96
C LEU A 358 27.01 27.14 -2.08
N ILE A 359 26.21 28.16 -2.37
CA ILE A 359 26.12 29.33 -1.49
C ILE A 359 25.68 28.87 -0.10
N ASP A 360 26.37 29.32 0.95
CA ASP A 360 25.95 29.06 2.32
C ASP A 360 24.77 29.98 2.66
N ILE A 361 23.71 29.37 3.20
CA ILE A 361 22.46 30.05 3.51
C ILE A 361 22.18 29.86 4.98
N LYS A 362 22.21 30.97 5.72
CA LYS A 362 21.67 31.02 7.07
C LYS A 362 20.20 31.37 6.97
N GLU A 363 19.36 30.52 7.54
CA GLU A 363 17.94 30.77 7.60
C GLU A 363 17.68 31.92 8.59
N THR A 364 17.49 33.13 8.07
CA THR A 364 17.20 34.34 8.86
C THR A 364 15.85 34.93 8.46
N ASN A 365 15.03 35.34 9.45
CA ASN A 365 13.68 35.88 9.31
C ASN A 365 12.69 35.02 8.50
N ARG A 366 11.69 34.45 9.18
CA ARG A 366 10.67 33.59 8.58
C ARG A 366 9.71 34.45 7.72
N PRO A 367 9.50 34.14 6.43
CA PRO A 367 8.39 34.70 5.68
C PRO A 367 7.08 34.43 6.41
N ASN A 368 6.10 35.31 6.23
CA ASN A 368 4.76 35.03 6.73
C ASN A 368 4.15 33.90 5.88
N ASN A 369 4.04 32.70 6.48
CA ASN A 369 3.52 31.47 5.87
C ASN A 369 2.10 31.61 5.27
N PHE A 370 1.38 32.69 5.59
CA PHE A 370 0.00 32.91 5.13
C PHE A 370 -0.13 33.85 3.93
N VAL A 371 0.90 34.63 3.58
CA VAL A 371 0.78 35.65 2.52
C VAL A 371 0.52 35.01 1.16
N GLN A 372 1.40 34.11 0.72
CA GLN A 372 1.23 33.45 -0.59
C GLN A 372 0.01 32.50 -0.61
N ALA A 373 -0.35 31.93 0.53
CA ALA A 373 -1.59 31.16 0.67
C ALA A 373 -2.83 32.04 0.43
N ALA A 374 -2.85 33.26 0.99
CA ALA A 374 -3.92 34.22 0.79
C ALA A 374 -3.94 34.77 -0.64
N GLU A 375 -2.78 35.08 -1.21
CA GLU A 375 -2.66 35.47 -2.62
C GLU A 375 -3.24 34.40 -3.55
N TYR A 376 -2.86 33.14 -3.35
CA TYR A 376 -3.41 32.03 -4.13
C TYR A 376 -4.93 31.91 -4.00
N TYR A 377 -5.47 31.99 -2.78
CA TYR A 377 -6.92 31.98 -2.58
C TYR A 377 -7.60 33.13 -3.33
N ASN A 378 -6.98 34.31 -3.34
CA ASN A 378 -7.49 35.50 -4.03
C ASN A 378 -7.33 35.42 -5.56
N GLU A 379 -6.42 34.61 -6.09
CA GLU A 379 -6.28 34.37 -7.53
C GLU A 379 -7.31 33.38 -8.08
N LEU A 380 -7.89 32.51 -7.23
CA LEU A 380 -8.93 31.58 -7.63
C LEU A 380 -10.22 32.30 -8.05
N LYS A 381 -10.89 31.77 -9.07
CA LYS A 381 -12.23 32.22 -9.48
C LYS A 381 -13.28 31.93 -8.40
N PRO A 382 -14.41 32.65 -8.36
CA PRO A 382 -15.45 32.44 -7.34
C PRO A 382 -15.90 30.98 -7.19
N GLU A 383 -16.09 30.26 -8.30
CA GLU A 383 -16.48 28.86 -8.32
C GLU A 383 -15.38 27.90 -7.82
N GLU A 384 -14.11 28.23 -8.08
CA GLU A 384 -12.95 27.46 -7.60
C GLU A 384 -12.78 27.64 -6.09
N ARG A 385 -12.98 28.87 -5.58
CA ARG A 385 -12.99 29.16 -4.14
C ARG A 385 -14.10 28.38 -3.43
N ALA A 386 -15.31 28.36 -3.98
CA ALA A 386 -16.42 27.63 -3.41
C ALA A 386 -16.11 26.13 -3.25
N ARG A 387 -15.55 25.49 -4.29
CA ARG A 387 -15.13 24.07 -4.24
C ARG A 387 -13.98 23.84 -3.26
N LEU A 388 -12.99 24.73 -3.21
CA LEU A 388 -11.91 24.65 -2.22
C LEU A 388 -12.47 24.69 -0.80
N ILE A 389 -13.40 25.60 -0.51
CA ILE A 389 -14.07 25.71 0.80
C ILE A 389 -14.85 24.43 1.12
N GLU A 390 -15.59 23.88 0.16
CA GLU A 390 -16.32 22.62 0.31
C GLU A 390 -15.36 21.47 0.67
N ASN A 391 -14.27 21.31 -0.08
CA ASN A 391 -13.27 20.28 0.14
C ASN A 391 -12.57 20.43 1.50
N LEU A 392 -12.23 21.67 1.88
CA LEU A 392 -11.61 21.98 3.17
C LEU A 392 -12.57 21.66 4.31
N THR A 393 -13.82 22.10 4.21
CA THR A 393 -14.88 21.82 5.20
C THR A 393 -15.11 20.32 5.35
N ALA A 394 -15.22 19.58 4.24
CA ALA A 394 -15.37 18.13 4.26
C ALA A 394 -14.17 17.45 4.95
N SER A 395 -12.95 17.89 4.64
CA SER A 395 -11.74 17.32 5.25
C SER A 395 -11.60 17.65 6.73
N VAL A 396 -11.98 18.85 7.18
CA VAL A 396 -11.95 19.26 8.60
C VAL A 396 -13.08 18.59 9.39
N ARG A 397 -14.27 18.44 8.80
CA ARG A 397 -15.42 17.78 9.44
C ARG A 397 -15.11 16.33 9.82
N SER A 398 -14.25 15.66 9.06
CA SER A 398 -13.77 14.31 9.37
C SER A 398 -12.68 14.26 10.45
N ALA A 399 -12.20 15.40 10.95
CA ALA A 399 -11.27 15.47 12.09
C ALA A 399 -12.02 15.61 13.41
N LEU A 400 -11.36 15.26 14.52
CA LEU A 400 -11.91 15.40 15.88
C LEU A 400 -12.31 16.84 16.23
N LYS A 401 -13.40 16.98 17.00
CA LYS A 401 -13.89 18.28 17.51
C LYS A 401 -12.83 19.10 18.24
N ILE A 402 -11.95 18.48 19.04
CA ILE A 402 -10.89 19.22 19.75
C ILE A 402 -9.90 19.90 18.80
N ILE A 403 -9.65 19.30 17.64
CA ILE A 403 -8.80 19.88 16.59
C ILE A 403 -9.57 20.97 15.84
N GLN A 404 -10.87 20.75 15.57
CA GLN A 404 -11.76 21.77 15.03
C GLN A 404 -11.83 23.03 15.94
N ILE A 405 -11.81 22.85 17.27
CA ILE A 405 -11.88 23.92 18.28
C ILE A 405 -10.49 24.54 18.56
N LYS A 406 -9.39 23.79 18.48
CA LYS A 406 -8.02 24.36 18.57
C LYS A 406 -7.82 25.45 17.50
N GLU A 407 -8.45 25.30 16.33
CA GLU A 407 -8.51 26.32 15.28
C GLU A 407 -9.36 27.54 15.67
N ALA A 408 -10.46 27.33 16.40
CA ALA A 408 -11.32 28.38 16.96
C ALA A 408 -10.62 29.28 17.99
N VAL A 409 -9.83 28.67 18.86
CA VAL A 409 -9.35 29.29 20.12
C VAL A 409 -8.00 30.00 19.97
N LYS A 410 -7.27 29.87 18.85
CA LYS A 410 -6.07 30.69 18.56
C LYS A 410 -6.37 32.19 18.29
N LYS A 411 -7.63 32.63 18.42
CA LYS A 411 -8.11 34.03 18.38
C LYS A 411 -7.20 35.07 19.08
N PRO A 412 -6.59 34.83 20.28
CA PRO A 412 -5.80 35.87 20.96
C PRO A 412 -4.37 36.03 20.42
N PHE A 413 -3.78 34.98 19.81
CA PHE A 413 -2.37 34.99 19.38
C PHE A 413 -2.18 35.84 18.10
N TYR A 414 -3.13 35.75 17.17
CA TYR A 414 -3.16 36.56 15.95
C TYR A 414 -3.43 38.05 16.23
N LYS A 415 -4.24 38.35 17.25
CA LYS A 415 -4.59 39.73 17.64
C LYS A 415 -3.43 40.48 18.33
N LYS A 416 -2.57 39.79 19.09
CA LYS A 416 -1.50 40.42 19.91
C LYS A 416 -0.14 40.59 19.21
N LYS A 417 0.23 39.76 18.23
CA LYS A 417 1.54 39.84 17.55
C LYS A 417 1.53 40.49 16.16
N ILE A 418 0.38 40.56 15.48
CA ILE A 418 0.29 41.13 14.13
C ILE A 418 0.02 42.64 14.16
N LEU A 419 -0.73 43.14 15.16
CA LEU A 419 -1.04 44.57 15.27
C LEU A 419 0.11 45.52 15.68
N PRO A 420 1.18 45.13 16.42
CA PRO A 420 2.19 46.12 16.86
C PRO A 420 3.33 46.41 15.86
N ILE A 421 3.44 45.67 14.74
CA ILE A 421 4.55 45.82 13.78
C ILE A 421 4.20 46.79 12.63
N LEU A 422 3.00 47.36 12.63
CA LEU A 422 2.59 48.38 11.67
C LEU A 422 2.90 49.77 12.28
N PRO A 423 3.82 50.55 11.71
CA PRO A 423 4.05 51.90 12.19
C PRO A 423 2.81 52.74 11.85
N PHE A 424 2.08 53.19 12.87
CA PHE A 424 1.05 54.20 12.72
C PHE A 424 1.73 55.57 12.75
N PRO A 425 1.53 56.41 11.71
CA PRO A 425 0.43 57.37 11.81
C PRO A 425 -0.42 57.57 10.53
N SER A 426 -1.70 57.81 10.81
CA SER A 426 -2.73 58.55 10.07
C SER A 426 -3.07 58.22 8.61
N LEU A 427 -4.31 57.73 8.45
CA LEU A 427 -5.28 58.06 7.40
C LEU A 427 -4.97 57.64 5.94
N VAL A 428 -4.89 56.33 5.67
CA VAL A 428 -5.50 55.73 4.46
C VAL A 428 -5.89 54.28 4.78
N TRP A 429 -7.18 53.96 4.78
CA TRP A 429 -7.65 52.58 4.84
C TRP A 429 -7.44 51.95 3.45
N ASN A 430 -6.38 51.16 3.27
CA ASN A 430 -6.16 50.40 2.04
C ASN A 430 -6.85 49.02 2.11
N ILE A 431 -7.37 48.59 0.95
CA ILE A 431 -8.18 47.38 0.69
C ILE A 431 -7.57 46.08 1.23
N THR A 432 -6.25 46.01 1.37
CA THR A 432 -5.50 44.86 1.92
C THR A 432 -5.81 44.57 3.40
N MET A 433 -6.16 45.59 4.21
CA MET A 433 -6.52 45.41 5.63
C MET A 433 -7.92 44.81 5.82
N LEU A 434 -8.88 45.17 4.96
CA LEU A 434 -10.23 44.61 4.95
C LEU A 434 -10.23 43.14 4.53
N GLN A 435 -9.35 42.75 3.60
CA GLN A 435 -9.25 41.38 3.09
C GLN A 435 -8.65 40.38 4.10
N ILE A 436 -7.69 40.82 4.94
CA ILE A 436 -7.19 40.00 6.05
C ILE A 436 -8.27 39.85 7.14
N LEU A 437 -9.05 40.90 7.37
CA LEU A 437 -10.18 40.86 8.31
C LEU A 437 -11.27 39.90 7.83
N GLU A 438 -11.60 39.86 6.54
CA GLU A 438 -12.57 38.90 5.98
C GLU A 438 -12.09 37.45 6.06
N PHE A 439 -10.82 37.16 5.78
CA PHE A 439 -10.26 35.81 5.94
C PHE A 439 -10.27 35.36 7.41
N THR A 440 -10.02 36.30 8.34
CA THR A 440 -10.08 36.05 9.78
C THR A 440 -11.54 35.87 10.26
N ILE A 441 -12.47 36.69 9.78
CA ILE A 441 -13.91 36.56 10.04
C ILE A 441 -14.46 35.25 9.46
N PHE A 442 -13.94 34.77 8.32
CA PHE A 442 -14.28 33.48 7.73
C PHE A 442 -13.80 32.29 8.58
N LEU A 443 -12.56 32.33 9.08
CA LEU A 443 -12.07 31.37 10.08
C LEU A 443 -12.95 31.38 11.33
N VAL A 444 -13.38 32.56 11.77
CA VAL A 444 -14.26 32.76 12.93
C VAL A 444 -15.70 32.28 12.70
N SER A 445 -16.28 32.46 11.51
CA SER A 445 -17.66 32.05 11.20
C SER A 445 -17.78 30.54 10.95
N THR A 446 -16.77 29.94 10.32
CA THR A 446 -16.68 28.48 10.19
C THR A 446 -16.60 27.82 11.57
N VAL A 447 -15.85 28.44 12.48
CA VAL A 447 -15.72 28.06 13.89
C VAL A 447 -17.01 28.22 14.70
N PHE A 448 -17.75 29.33 14.54
CA PHE A 448 -19.02 29.57 15.24
C PHE A 448 -20.10 28.55 14.87
N ALA A 449 -20.05 27.98 13.66
CA ALA A 449 -20.92 26.86 13.29
C ALA A 449 -20.62 25.55 14.06
N PHE A 450 -19.43 25.42 14.66
CA PHE A 450 -19.02 24.23 15.43
C PHE A 450 -19.28 24.34 16.95
N GLU A 451 -19.42 25.55 17.52
CA GLU A 451 -19.67 25.74 18.96
C GLU A 451 -21.11 25.36 19.39
N ASN A 452 -22.08 25.30 18.48
CA ASN A 452 -23.50 25.05 18.80
C ASN A 452 -23.91 23.56 18.88
N GLN A 453 -22.97 22.62 19.02
CA GLN A 453 -23.29 21.22 19.33
C GLN A 453 -22.75 20.81 20.71
N ASN A 454 -23.65 20.86 21.69
CA ASN A 454 -23.46 20.44 23.08
C ASN A 454 -22.53 19.22 23.27
N SER A 455 -21.64 19.39 24.24
CA SER A 455 -20.76 18.40 24.84
C SER A 455 -21.56 17.28 25.53
N SER A 456 -21.55 16.10 24.93
CA SER A 456 -21.66 14.85 25.68
C SER A 456 -20.69 13.84 25.08
N LEU A 457 -19.92 13.18 25.94
CA LEU A 457 -18.93 12.13 25.65
C LEU A 457 -19.55 10.84 25.07
N GLY A 458 -20.80 10.87 24.58
CA GLY A 458 -21.56 9.69 24.17
C GLY A 458 -21.45 9.29 22.69
N ASN A 459 -20.67 10.00 21.86
CA ASN A 459 -20.71 9.86 20.39
C ASN A 459 -19.35 9.61 19.71
N TYR A 460 -18.32 9.20 20.43
CA TYR A 460 -17.03 8.84 19.81
C TYR A 460 -17.10 7.47 19.14
N ASP A 461 -16.58 7.36 17.92
CA ASP A 461 -16.39 6.11 17.21
C ASP A 461 -15.03 5.50 17.59
N PRO A 462 -14.99 4.37 18.33
CA PRO A 462 -13.74 3.75 18.77
C PRO A 462 -12.72 3.49 17.66
N ALA A 463 -13.20 3.27 16.43
CA ALA A 463 -12.36 3.01 15.27
C ALA A 463 -11.68 4.28 14.72
N THR A 464 -12.34 5.44 14.84
CA THR A 464 -11.85 6.72 14.30
C THR A 464 -11.16 7.56 15.37
N ASP A 465 -11.56 7.41 16.64
CA ASP A 465 -11.15 8.29 17.74
C ASP A 465 -10.08 7.65 18.64
N GLN A 466 -9.34 6.66 18.14
CA GLN A 466 -8.31 5.94 18.90
C GLN A 466 -7.28 6.87 19.59
N ILE A 467 -6.89 7.97 18.93
CA ILE A 467 -5.93 8.94 19.47
C ILE A 467 -6.51 9.74 20.65
N VAL A 468 -7.84 9.92 20.71
CA VAL A 468 -8.52 10.52 21.88
C VAL A 468 -8.39 9.60 23.08
N PHE A 469 -8.71 8.31 22.91
CA PHE A 469 -8.56 7.33 23.98
C PHE A 469 -7.11 7.17 24.44
N PHE A 470 -6.13 7.39 23.55
CA PHE A 470 -4.73 7.48 23.94
C PHE A 470 -4.49 8.69 24.85
N LYS A 471 -4.92 9.89 24.44
CA LYS A 471 -4.77 11.12 25.24
C LYS A 471 -5.47 11.03 26.59
N GLU A 472 -6.66 10.45 26.66
CA GLU A 472 -7.40 10.30 27.91
C GLU A 472 -6.73 9.32 28.89
N ARG A 473 -5.98 8.33 28.37
CA ARG A 473 -5.23 7.37 29.20
C ARG A 473 -4.02 8.00 29.89
N TYR A 474 -3.49 9.11 29.38
CA TYR A 474 -2.25 9.71 29.87
C TYR A 474 -2.41 11.21 30.15
N ALA A 475 -2.15 11.64 31.39
CA ALA A 475 -2.31 13.04 31.82
C ALA A 475 -1.26 14.02 31.23
N GLY A 476 -0.27 13.52 30.49
CA GLY A 476 0.82 14.31 29.91
C GLY A 476 1.67 13.47 28.96
N PRO A 477 2.85 13.98 28.53
CA PRO A 477 3.80 13.19 27.75
C PRO A 477 4.13 11.87 28.45
N VAL A 478 4.16 10.77 27.70
CA VAL A 478 4.45 9.43 28.25
C VAL A 478 5.93 9.23 28.61
N GLY A 479 6.80 10.18 28.23
CA GLY A 479 8.23 10.15 28.49
C GLY A 479 8.98 11.18 27.64
N VAL A 480 10.29 11.27 27.85
CA VAL A 480 11.21 12.04 27.00
C VAL A 480 11.50 11.23 25.74
N THR A 481 11.49 11.87 24.57
CA THR A 481 11.87 11.22 23.31
C THR A 481 13.32 10.75 23.37
N THR A 482 13.56 9.51 22.93
CA THR A 482 14.90 8.94 22.83
C THR A 482 15.23 8.56 21.39
N THR A 483 16.51 8.39 21.07
CA THR A 483 16.95 7.57 19.93
C THR A 483 16.58 6.11 20.18
N SER A 484 16.68 5.26 19.16
CA SER A 484 16.49 3.82 19.30
C SER A 484 17.54 3.14 20.20
N SER A 485 18.70 3.78 20.38
CA SER A 485 19.73 3.38 21.36
C SER A 485 19.42 3.80 22.80
N GLY A 486 18.32 4.52 23.04
CA GLY A 486 17.85 4.91 24.37
C GLY A 486 18.43 6.23 24.90
N ALA A 487 19.24 6.95 24.12
CA ALA A 487 19.76 8.26 24.52
C ALA A 487 18.65 9.33 24.42
N PRO A 488 18.52 10.23 25.41
CA PRO A 488 17.53 11.32 25.34
C PRO A 488 17.86 12.28 24.20
N VAL A 489 16.84 12.70 23.45
CA VAL A 489 16.98 13.65 22.35
C VAL A 489 16.85 15.08 22.89
N SER A 490 17.80 15.94 22.55
CA SER A 490 17.77 17.35 22.95
C SER A 490 16.61 18.10 22.28
N TYR A 491 16.11 19.15 22.92
CA TYR A 491 15.06 19.99 22.32
C TYR A 491 15.50 20.59 20.98
N SER A 492 16.75 21.03 20.85
CA SER A 492 17.28 21.59 19.59
C SER A 492 17.29 20.57 18.46
N ASP A 493 17.74 19.33 18.71
CA ASP A 493 17.82 18.29 17.67
C ASP A 493 16.44 17.82 17.21
N ALA A 494 15.45 17.89 18.10
CA ALA A 494 14.07 17.50 17.84
C ALA A 494 13.20 18.61 17.21
N THR A 495 13.68 19.85 17.12
CA THR A 495 12.83 20.99 16.69
C THR A 495 13.32 21.75 15.46
N VAL A 496 14.63 21.80 15.17
CA VAL A 496 15.13 22.52 13.99
C VAL A 496 16.46 21.96 13.50
N SER A 497 16.56 21.76 12.18
CA SER A 497 17.80 21.35 11.48
C SER A 497 18.32 22.39 10.47
N LEU A 498 17.59 23.50 10.28
CA LEU A 498 17.84 24.46 9.21
C LEU A 498 19.23 25.11 9.21
N ASN A 499 19.85 25.27 10.38
CA ASN A 499 21.15 25.93 10.54
C ASN A 499 22.24 24.99 11.09
N THR A 500 22.01 23.67 11.08
CA THR A 500 22.98 22.66 11.53
C THR A 500 23.40 21.76 10.37
N LEU A 501 24.55 21.09 10.49
CA LEU A 501 24.90 20.01 9.57
C LEU A 501 23.93 18.84 9.80
N LEU A 502 23.29 18.35 8.74
CA LEU A 502 22.29 17.28 8.88
C LEU A 502 22.91 15.97 9.36
N MET A 503 24.17 15.71 8.99
CA MET A 503 24.90 14.51 9.41
C MET A 503 25.23 14.51 10.90
N ASP A 504 25.22 15.67 11.57
CA ASP A 504 25.47 15.79 13.00
C ASP A 504 24.19 15.59 13.83
N ASN A 505 23.01 15.57 13.20
CA ASN A 505 21.73 15.32 13.85
C ASN A 505 21.36 13.82 13.74
N GLU A 506 21.82 13.02 14.69
CA GLU A 506 21.56 11.57 14.75
C GLU A 506 20.06 11.24 14.77
N PHE A 507 19.26 12.04 15.45
CA PHE A 507 17.81 11.85 15.52
C PHE A 507 17.14 11.96 14.14
N LEU A 508 17.53 12.94 13.33
CA LEU A 508 17.06 13.07 11.95
C LEU A 508 17.48 11.87 11.09
N MET A 509 18.75 11.45 11.20
CA MET A 509 19.31 10.35 10.41
C MET A 509 18.61 9.03 10.72
N GLU A 510 18.38 8.74 12.00
CA GLU A 510 17.62 7.57 12.45
C GLU A 510 16.20 7.60 11.88
N ARG A 511 15.45 8.71 12.03
CA ARG A 511 14.07 8.84 11.53
C ARG A 511 13.96 8.62 10.02
N LEU A 512 14.80 9.29 9.22
CA LEU A 512 14.77 9.12 7.76
C LEU A 512 15.14 7.69 7.36
N SER A 513 16.10 7.07 8.05
CA SER A 513 16.54 5.70 7.74
C SER A 513 15.51 4.64 8.13
N HIS A 514 14.81 4.81 9.25
CA HIS A 514 13.75 3.91 9.73
C HIS A 514 12.48 4.05 8.88
N LEU A 515 12.05 5.28 8.59
CA LEU A 515 10.89 5.55 7.73
C LEU A 515 11.00 4.80 6.40
N ASN A 516 12.17 4.87 5.75
CA ASN A 516 12.47 4.16 4.50
C ASN A 516 12.31 2.63 4.57
N ARG A 517 12.29 2.04 5.77
CA ARG A 517 12.29 0.59 6.03
C ARG A 517 11.02 0.08 6.70
N GLU A 518 10.01 0.93 6.92
CA GLU A 518 8.76 0.51 7.56
C GLU A 518 7.93 -0.48 6.72
N ARG A 519 8.09 -0.45 5.40
CA ARG A 519 7.36 -1.34 4.50
C ARG A 519 8.10 -2.67 4.42
N ILE A 520 7.42 -3.74 4.81
CA ILE A 520 7.77 -5.12 4.49
C ILE A 520 6.97 -5.58 3.26
N PRO A 521 7.41 -6.63 2.55
CA PRO A 521 6.61 -7.19 1.46
C PRO A 521 5.19 -7.53 1.96
N GLU A 522 4.15 -7.16 1.20
CA GLU A 522 2.80 -7.61 1.52
C GLU A 522 2.64 -9.11 1.22
N ARG A 523 1.54 -9.71 1.69
CA ARG A 523 1.23 -11.09 1.31
C ARG A 523 0.92 -11.14 -0.18
N VAL A 524 1.50 -12.11 -0.91
CA VAL A 524 1.33 -12.24 -2.37
C VAL A 524 -0.14 -12.40 -2.77
N VAL A 525 -0.92 -13.08 -1.94
CA VAL A 525 -2.39 -13.11 -1.94
C VAL A 525 -2.86 -12.78 -0.53
N HIS A 526 -4.07 -12.29 -0.38
CA HIS A 526 -4.62 -11.89 0.91
C HIS A 526 -3.92 -10.70 1.56
N ALA A 527 -3.41 -9.75 0.76
CA ALA A 527 -2.72 -8.56 1.25
C ALA A 527 -3.64 -7.68 2.11
N LYS A 528 -4.80 -7.28 1.59
CA LYS A 528 -5.83 -6.52 2.33
C LYS A 528 -6.55 -7.43 3.33
N GLY A 529 -6.58 -7.04 4.60
CA GLY A 529 -7.30 -7.78 5.62
C GLY A 529 -7.34 -7.10 6.98
N ALA A 530 -8.12 -7.68 7.89
CA ALA A 530 -8.29 -7.26 9.27
C ALA A 530 -8.09 -8.45 10.21
N GLY A 531 -7.73 -8.20 11.46
CA GLY A 531 -7.52 -9.26 12.44
C GLY A 531 -8.03 -8.89 13.82
N ALA A 532 -8.33 -9.91 14.60
CA ALA A 532 -8.79 -9.80 15.98
C ALA A 532 -8.41 -11.06 16.77
N PHE A 533 -8.55 -10.98 18.09
CA PHE A 533 -8.24 -12.04 19.03
C PHE A 533 -9.47 -12.43 19.83
N GLY A 534 -9.43 -13.62 20.42
CA GLY A 534 -10.42 -14.07 21.38
C GLY A 534 -10.18 -15.50 21.82
N TYR A 535 -11.21 -16.33 21.80
CA TYR A 535 -11.11 -17.72 22.20
C TYR A 535 -12.01 -18.66 21.40
N PHE A 536 -11.59 -19.92 21.32
CA PHE A 536 -12.41 -21.06 20.95
C PHE A 536 -12.84 -21.80 22.22
N GLN A 537 -14.13 -22.06 22.38
CA GLN A 537 -14.70 -22.78 23.51
C GLN A 537 -15.34 -24.09 23.05
N VAL A 538 -14.93 -25.22 23.59
CA VAL A 538 -15.55 -26.53 23.31
C VAL A 538 -16.97 -26.56 23.87
N THR A 539 -17.95 -26.98 23.07
CA THR A 539 -19.37 -27.12 23.50
C THR A 539 -19.85 -28.57 23.44
N ARG A 540 -19.22 -29.42 22.64
CA ARG A 540 -19.52 -30.86 22.53
C ARG A 540 -18.27 -31.70 22.73
N ASP A 541 -18.46 -32.89 23.30
CA ASP A 541 -17.38 -33.85 23.47
C ASP A 541 -17.14 -34.62 22.16
N ILE A 542 -15.95 -34.44 21.59
CA ILE A 542 -15.47 -35.16 20.40
C ILE A 542 -14.19 -35.97 20.71
N THR A 543 -13.89 -36.26 21.97
CA THR A 543 -12.68 -36.99 22.39
C THR A 543 -12.65 -38.43 21.91
N HIS A 544 -13.82 -38.99 21.58
CA HIS A 544 -13.97 -40.28 20.92
C HIS A 544 -13.57 -40.24 19.43
N ILE A 545 -13.37 -39.05 18.84
CA ILE A 545 -12.97 -38.84 17.45
C ILE A 545 -11.55 -38.28 17.35
N CYS A 546 -11.21 -37.27 18.18
CA CYS A 546 -9.92 -36.59 18.13
C CYS A 546 -9.34 -36.39 19.55
N LYS A 547 -8.07 -36.76 19.73
CA LYS A 547 -7.37 -36.64 21.02
C LYS A 547 -6.70 -35.29 21.27
N ALA A 548 -6.73 -34.37 20.30
CA ALA A 548 -6.06 -33.08 20.41
C ALA A 548 -6.46 -32.34 21.70
N GLU A 549 -5.48 -31.82 22.42
CA GLU A 549 -5.69 -31.32 23.78
C GLU A 549 -6.71 -30.19 23.83
N MET A 550 -6.81 -29.37 22.77
CA MET A 550 -7.80 -28.30 22.64
C MET A 550 -9.27 -28.77 22.71
N PHE A 551 -9.57 -30.05 22.41
CA PHE A 551 -10.91 -30.64 22.47
C PHE A 551 -11.20 -31.46 23.74
N SER A 552 -10.24 -31.54 24.65
CA SER A 552 -10.26 -32.49 25.78
C SER A 552 -11.42 -32.38 26.78
N LYS A 553 -12.12 -31.24 26.86
CA LYS A 553 -13.22 -31.03 27.81
C LYS A 553 -14.18 -29.95 27.32
N ILE A 554 -15.48 -30.19 27.46
CA ILE A 554 -16.52 -29.17 27.28
C ILE A 554 -16.27 -27.97 28.20
N GLY A 555 -16.43 -26.77 27.65
CA GLY A 555 -16.19 -25.49 28.33
C GLY A 555 -14.74 -25.02 28.29
N LYS A 556 -13.80 -25.85 27.83
CA LYS A 556 -12.39 -25.46 27.68
C LYS A 556 -12.25 -24.32 26.69
N LYS A 557 -11.54 -23.26 27.09
CA LYS A 557 -11.20 -22.12 26.23
C LYS A 557 -9.75 -22.19 25.76
N THR A 558 -9.56 -22.13 24.45
CA THR A 558 -8.25 -22.03 23.79
C THR A 558 -8.13 -20.63 23.20
N PRO A 559 -7.11 -19.83 23.55
CA PRO A 559 -6.90 -18.52 22.94
C PRO A 559 -6.72 -18.63 21.42
N VAL A 560 -7.23 -17.65 20.68
CA VAL A 560 -7.09 -17.61 19.21
C VAL A 560 -6.69 -16.23 18.70
N ALA A 561 -6.07 -16.24 17.52
CA ALA A 561 -5.93 -15.08 16.66
C ALA A 561 -6.56 -15.39 15.29
N VAL A 562 -7.37 -14.46 14.78
CA VAL A 562 -8.08 -14.60 13.51
C VAL A 562 -7.70 -13.48 12.57
N ARG A 563 -7.51 -13.81 11.28
CA ARG A 563 -7.34 -12.83 10.21
C ARG A 563 -8.31 -13.09 9.08
N PHE A 564 -9.05 -12.06 8.73
CA PHE A 564 -9.91 -11.99 7.56
C PHE A 564 -9.22 -11.22 6.44
N SER A 565 -9.55 -11.50 5.18
CA SER A 565 -8.93 -10.81 4.05
C SER A 565 -9.71 -10.98 2.76
N SER A 566 -9.54 -10.08 1.79
CA SER A 566 -9.78 -10.42 0.38
C SER A 566 -8.68 -11.37 -0.11
N VAL A 567 -8.72 -11.86 -1.35
CA VAL A 567 -7.64 -12.66 -1.94
C VAL A 567 -6.75 -11.79 -2.82
N LEU A 568 -7.36 -10.91 -3.62
CA LEU A 568 -6.70 -10.24 -4.74
C LEU A 568 -6.28 -8.81 -4.47
N SER A 569 -7.06 -8.12 -3.66
CA SER A 569 -6.80 -6.71 -3.41
C SER A 569 -5.49 -6.54 -2.65
N GLU A 570 -4.62 -5.73 -3.24
CA GLU A 570 -3.40 -5.23 -2.61
C GLU A 570 -3.78 -4.41 -1.36
N LYS A 571 -2.79 -4.11 -0.50
CA LYS A 571 -3.03 -3.48 0.82
C LYS A 571 -3.87 -2.19 0.78
N GLY A 572 -3.79 -1.41 -0.31
CA GLY A 572 -4.54 -0.18 -0.52
C GLY A 572 -5.90 -0.33 -1.20
N GLY A 573 -6.28 -1.54 -1.62
CA GLY A 573 -7.57 -1.83 -2.26
C GLY A 573 -8.77 -1.78 -1.31
N SER A 574 -9.95 -2.17 -1.81
CA SER A 574 -11.21 -2.11 -1.08
C SER A 574 -11.60 -3.44 -0.42
N ASP A 575 -12.11 -3.38 0.82
CA ASP A 575 -12.77 -4.50 1.50
C ASP A 575 -14.03 -4.98 0.75
N LEU A 576 -14.63 -4.11 -0.07
CA LEU A 576 -15.89 -4.33 -0.79
C LEU A 576 -15.72 -4.92 -2.20
N THR A 577 -14.49 -5.30 -2.55
CA THR A 577 -14.20 -5.96 -3.84
C THR A 577 -14.89 -7.33 -3.92
N ARG A 578 -15.41 -7.69 -5.11
CA ARG A 578 -16.01 -9.02 -5.33
C ARG A 578 -14.91 -10.07 -5.38
N ASP A 579 -14.86 -10.92 -4.38
CA ASP A 579 -13.74 -11.84 -4.18
C ASP A 579 -14.13 -12.98 -3.22
N ALA A 580 -13.36 -14.06 -3.19
CA ALA A 580 -13.38 -14.94 -2.02
C ALA A 580 -12.76 -14.19 -0.83
N ARG A 581 -13.04 -14.66 0.39
CA ARG A 581 -12.46 -14.11 1.61
C ARG A 581 -11.63 -15.15 2.34
N GLY A 582 -10.43 -14.77 2.76
CA GLY A 582 -9.63 -15.56 3.68
C GLY A 582 -10.24 -15.53 5.08
N PHE A 583 -10.29 -16.68 5.74
CA PHE A 583 -10.69 -16.84 7.14
C PHE A 583 -9.67 -17.77 7.80
N ALA A 584 -8.59 -17.17 8.31
CA ALA A 584 -7.50 -17.91 8.95
C ALA A 584 -7.59 -17.80 10.48
N ILE A 585 -7.47 -18.93 11.17
CA ILE A 585 -7.55 -19.05 12.63
C ILE A 585 -6.29 -19.74 13.14
N LYS A 586 -5.64 -19.14 14.13
CA LYS A 586 -4.52 -19.71 14.89
C LYS A 586 -5.00 -20.01 16.30
N PHE A 587 -4.92 -21.26 16.72
CA PHE A 587 -5.22 -21.72 18.07
C PHE A 587 -3.91 -21.87 18.84
N TYR A 588 -3.77 -21.14 19.95
CA TYR A 588 -2.62 -21.27 20.85
C TYR A 588 -2.90 -22.40 21.85
N THR A 589 -2.62 -23.64 21.46
CA THR A 589 -2.88 -24.83 22.29
C THR A 589 -1.71 -25.11 23.23
N GLN A 590 -1.92 -25.99 24.21
CA GLN A 590 -0.86 -26.48 25.09
C GLN A 590 0.16 -27.38 24.37
N GLU A 591 -0.17 -27.85 23.16
CA GLU A 591 0.67 -28.73 22.34
C GLU A 591 1.30 -27.99 21.14
N GLY A 592 1.32 -26.65 21.19
CA GLY A 592 1.78 -25.80 20.10
C GLY A 592 0.66 -25.08 19.36
N ASN A 593 1.01 -24.34 18.31
CA ASN A 593 0.02 -23.66 17.50
C ASN A 593 -0.62 -24.63 16.51
N PHE A 594 -1.95 -24.61 16.42
CA PHE A 594 -2.71 -25.23 15.34
C PHE A 594 -3.31 -24.14 14.45
N ASP A 595 -3.13 -24.21 13.13
CA ASP A 595 -3.64 -23.21 12.20
C ASP A 595 -4.65 -23.80 11.21
N ILE A 596 -5.89 -23.32 11.23
CA ILE A 596 -6.85 -23.53 10.14
C ILE A 596 -6.74 -22.33 9.19
N VAL A 597 -6.24 -22.58 7.98
CA VAL A 597 -6.05 -21.53 6.97
C VAL A 597 -7.12 -21.67 5.89
N GLY A 598 -8.32 -21.20 6.20
CA GLY A 598 -9.54 -21.39 5.41
C GLY A 598 -9.94 -20.23 4.51
N LEU A 599 -11.08 -20.41 3.85
CA LEU A 599 -11.79 -19.40 3.05
C LEU A 599 -13.25 -19.28 3.51
N ASN A 600 -13.98 -18.28 3.00
CA ASN A 600 -15.43 -18.19 3.11
C ASN A 600 -16.19 -19.05 2.08
N THR A 601 -15.47 -19.81 1.26
CA THR A 601 -16.00 -20.82 0.33
C THR A 601 -15.65 -22.22 0.85
N PRO A 602 -16.56 -23.20 0.76
CA PRO A 602 -16.31 -24.56 1.25
C PRO A 602 -15.34 -25.35 0.38
N MET A 603 -15.03 -24.85 -0.82
CA MET A 603 -14.10 -25.42 -1.79
C MET A 603 -13.01 -24.42 -2.19
N PHE A 604 -11.97 -24.95 -2.82
CA PHE A 604 -10.89 -24.22 -3.48
C PHE A 604 -11.03 -24.26 -5.00
N VAL A 605 -10.28 -23.40 -5.70
CA VAL A 605 -10.36 -23.25 -7.16
C VAL A 605 -9.77 -24.44 -7.93
N SER A 606 -8.88 -25.21 -7.32
CA SER A 606 -8.18 -26.32 -7.97
C SER A 606 -7.75 -27.33 -6.92
N LYS A 607 -7.62 -28.60 -7.32
CA LYS A 607 -7.01 -29.67 -6.49
C LYS A 607 -5.52 -29.88 -6.78
N ASP A 608 -5.00 -29.28 -7.86
CA ASP A 608 -3.60 -29.43 -8.27
C ASP A 608 -2.78 -28.18 -7.89
N PRO A 609 -1.75 -28.31 -7.04
CA PRO A 609 -0.92 -27.17 -6.65
C PRO A 609 -0.14 -26.52 -7.81
N LEU A 610 0.13 -27.23 -8.92
CA LEU A 610 0.83 -26.66 -10.07
C LEU A 610 0.03 -25.54 -10.75
N ARG A 611 -1.30 -25.56 -10.62
CA ARG A 611 -2.18 -24.56 -11.21
C ARG A 611 -2.27 -23.29 -10.38
N PHE A 612 -1.94 -23.35 -9.09
CA PHE A 612 -2.10 -22.22 -8.17
C PHE A 612 -1.28 -20.98 -8.57
N PRO A 613 0.03 -21.06 -8.91
CA PRO A 613 0.77 -19.87 -9.35
C PRO A 613 0.18 -19.24 -10.63
N ASN A 614 -0.26 -20.07 -11.59
CA ASN A 614 -0.88 -19.60 -12.82
C ASN A 614 -2.22 -18.90 -12.54
N PHE A 615 -3.04 -19.46 -11.64
CA PHE A 615 -4.28 -18.86 -11.17
C PHE A 615 -4.03 -17.49 -10.50
N VAL A 616 -3.06 -17.41 -9.59
CA VAL A 616 -2.69 -16.17 -8.90
C VAL A 616 -2.23 -15.11 -9.91
N HIS A 617 -1.43 -15.48 -10.91
CA HIS A 617 -1.01 -14.56 -11.97
C HIS A 617 -2.18 -14.11 -12.85
N ALA A 618 -3.10 -15.02 -13.22
CA ALA A 618 -4.28 -14.70 -14.03
C ALA A 618 -5.23 -13.70 -13.35
N LEU A 619 -5.22 -13.64 -12.02
CA LEU A 619 -5.99 -12.69 -11.21
C LEU A 619 -5.27 -11.38 -10.89
N LYS A 620 -3.95 -11.32 -11.10
CA LYS A 620 -3.14 -10.13 -10.83
C LYS A 620 -3.07 -9.20 -12.04
N LYS A 621 -2.35 -8.10 -11.85
CA LYS A 621 -2.16 -7.06 -12.85
C LYS A 621 -1.36 -7.59 -14.04
N ASN A 622 -1.76 -7.18 -15.24
CA ASN A 622 -1.05 -7.50 -16.48
C ASN A 622 0.42 -6.99 -16.41
N PRO A 623 1.41 -7.80 -16.79
CA PRO A 623 2.82 -7.46 -16.60
C PRO A 623 3.30 -6.24 -17.40
N SER A 624 2.66 -5.94 -18.54
CA SER A 624 3.01 -4.82 -19.40
C SER A 624 2.25 -3.54 -19.06
N THR A 625 1.02 -3.60 -18.56
CA THR A 625 0.23 -2.39 -18.28
C THR A 625 0.10 -2.07 -16.79
N ASN A 626 0.34 -3.07 -15.93
CA ASN A 626 0.07 -3.06 -14.48
C ASN A 626 -1.39 -2.71 -14.11
N LEU A 627 -2.32 -3.08 -15.00
CA LEU A 627 -3.75 -2.94 -14.81
C LEU A 627 -4.39 -4.30 -14.56
N ARG A 628 -5.46 -4.35 -13.77
CA ARG A 628 -6.29 -5.56 -13.64
C ARG A 628 -6.85 -5.96 -15.01
N ASP A 629 -6.85 -7.25 -15.29
CA ASP A 629 -7.31 -7.81 -16.56
C ASP A 629 -8.25 -9.00 -16.32
N LEU A 630 -9.56 -8.81 -16.53
CA LEU A 630 -10.53 -9.91 -16.41
C LEU A 630 -10.44 -10.93 -17.55
N LYS A 631 -9.77 -10.57 -18.66
CA LYS A 631 -9.58 -11.49 -19.79
C LYS A 631 -8.69 -12.67 -19.41
N THR A 632 -7.62 -12.41 -18.65
CA THR A 632 -6.71 -13.46 -18.17
C THR A 632 -7.39 -14.37 -17.15
N LEU A 633 -8.24 -13.82 -16.29
CA LEU A 633 -9.09 -14.61 -15.39
C LEU A 633 -10.01 -15.55 -16.17
N TRP A 634 -10.81 -15.02 -17.09
CA TRP A 634 -11.77 -15.83 -17.83
C TRP A 634 -11.10 -16.84 -18.77
N ASP A 635 -9.96 -16.52 -19.36
CA ASP A 635 -9.21 -17.50 -20.14
C ASP A 635 -8.72 -18.65 -19.25
N PHE A 636 -8.17 -18.35 -18.06
CA PHE A 636 -7.78 -19.38 -17.09
C PHE A 636 -8.96 -20.26 -16.66
N LEU A 637 -10.09 -19.67 -16.26
CA LEU A 637 -11.27 -20.42 -15.79
C LEU A 637 -11.89 -21.29 -16.89
N THR A 638 -11.91 -20.79 -18.13
CA THR A 638 -12.50 -21.55 -19.24
C THR A 638 -11.58 -22.67 -19.76
N LEU A 639 -10.27 -22.60 -19.47
CA LEU A 639 -9.33 -23.70 -19.72
C LEU A 639 -9.23 -24.68 -18.54
N ASN A 640 -9.64 -24.26 -17.34
CA ASN A 640 -9.61 -25.06 -16.11
C ASN A 640 -10.99 -25.07 -15.44
N PRO A 641 -11.97 -25.84 -15.97
CA PRO A 641 -13.37 -25.74 -15.57
C PRO A 641 -13.66 -26.18 -14.13
N GLU A 642 -12.74 -26.86 -13.45
CA GLU A 642 -12.87 -27.25 -12.03
C GLU A 642 -13.03 -26.07 -11.08
N GLY A 643 -12.55 -24.88 -11.45
CA GLY A 643 -12.72 -23.66 -10.66
C GLY A 643 -14.11 -23.04 -10.76
N LEU A 644 -14.95 -23.45 -11.72
CA LEU A 644 -16.24 -22.81 -11.97
C LEU A 644 -17.19 -22.93 -10.77
N HIS A 645 -17.17 -24.04 -10.04
CA HIS A 645 -18.01 -24.24 -8.85
C HIS A 645 -17.77 -23.15 -7.80
N MET A 646 -16.51 -22.87 -7.47
CA MET A 646 -16.14 -21.78 -6.56
C MET A 646 -16.52 -20.40 -7.15
N PHE A 647 -16.30 -20.18 -8.44
CA PHE A 647 -16.57 -18.88 -9.06
C PHE A 647 -18.06 -18.56 -9.21
N LEU A 648 -18.95 -19.56 -9.24
CA LEU A 648 -20.39 -19.30 -9.11
C LEU A 648 -20.72 -18.66 -7.75
N LEU A 649 -20.03 -19.04 -6.66
CA LEU A 649 -20.20 -18.39 -5.35
C LEU A 649 -19.59 -16.98 -5.33
N VAL A 650 -18.42 -16.79 -5.96
CA VAL A 650 -17.76 -15.47 -6.04
C VAL A 650 -18.56 -14.48 -6.89
N PHE A 651 -19.14 -14.92 -8.00
CA PHE A 651 -20.03 -14.09 -8.82
C PHE A 651 -21.45 -13.99 -8.25
N GLY A 652 -21.85 -14.91 -7.37
CA GLY A 652 -23.08 -14.82 -6.59
C GLY A 652 -23.00 -13.85 -5.42
N ASP A 653 -24.04 -13.76 -4.60
CA ASP A 653 -24.11 -12.76 -3.53
C ASP A 653 -22.98 -12.92 -2.49
N ARG A 654 -22.54 -14.16 -2.21
CA ARG A 654 -21.46 -14.46 -1.24
C ARG A 654 -20.09 -13.87 -1.59
N GLY A 655 -19.88 -13.38 -2.82
CA GLY A 655 -18.65 -12.69 -3.22
C GLY A 655 -18.42 -11.34 -2.55
N ILE A 656 -19.46 -10.75 -1.94
CA ILE A 656 -19.36 -9.49 -1.18
C ILE A 656 -20.13 -9.65 0.14
N PRO A 657 -19.51 -10.19 1.21
CA PRO A 657 -20.19 -10.29 2.49
C PRO A 657 -20.52 -8.91 3.06
N ALA A 658 -21.59 -8.83 3.86
CA ALA A 658 -22.01 -7.60 4.53
C ALA A 658 -20.92 -7.07 5.45
N ASN A 659 -20.28 -7.94 6.22
CA ASN A 659 -19.04 -7.69 6.93
C ASN A 659 -18.40 -9.05 7.29
N TYR A 660 -17.21 -9.03 7.90
CA TYR A 660 -16.54 -10.27 8.27
C TYR A 660 -17.32 -11.13 9.27
N ALA A 661 -18.15 -10.54 10.15
CA ALA A 661 -18.98 -11.27 11.10
C ALA A 661 -20.19 -11.99 10.46
N ASN A 662 -20.54 -11.67 9.21
CA ASN A 662 -21.67 -12.28 8.50
C ASN A 662 -21.24 -13.22 7.37
N MET A 663 -20.00 -13.70 7.37
CA MET A 663 -19.55 -14.71 6.43
C MET A 663 -19.19 -16.03 7.14
N PRO A 664 -19.49 -17.18 6.52
CA PRO A 664 -18.98 -18.45 7.00
C PRO A 664 -17.48 -18.57 6.74
N GLY A 665 -16.83 -19.47 7.47
CA GLY A 665 -15.48 -19.93 7.21
C GLY A 665 -15.48 -21.44 7.01
N PHE A 666 -14.55 -21.94 6.21
CA PHE A 666 -14.39 -23.36 5.93
C PHE A 666 -12.91 -23.71 5.89
N SER A 667 -12.55 -24.88 6.43
CA SER A 667 -11.16 -25.33 6.39
C SER A 667 -10.69 -25.73 5.00
N ILE A 668 -11.63 -25.94 4.07
CA ILE A 668 -11.46 -26.54 2.73
C ILE A 668 -11.06 -28.01 2.83
N HIS A 669 -9.93 -28.26 3.48
CA HIS A 669 -9.36 -29.59 3.64
C HIS A 669 -10.11 -30.43 4.66
N THR A 670 -10.08 -31.74 4.43
CA THR A 670 -10.58 -32.80 5.29
C THR A 670 -9.39 -33.40 6.06
N TYR A 671 -9.29 -33.09 7.36
CA TYR A 671 -8.16 -33.43 8.22
C TYR A 671 -8.32 -34.84 8.78
N PRO A 672 -7.35 -35.74 8.57
CA PRO A 672 -7.30 -36.99 9.33
C PRO A 672 -7.04 -36.66 10.80
N VAL A 673 -7.80 -37.27 11.70
CA VAL A 673 -7.65 -37.13 13.14
C VAL A 673 -7.65 -38.50 13.79
N GLU A 674 -7.03 -38.59 14.96
CA GLU A 674 -7.01 -39.82 15.75
C GLU A 674 -7.50 -39.58 17.17
N ASN A 675 -8.21 -40.56 17.72
CA ASN A 675 -8.60 -40.56 19.12
C ASN A 675 -7.53 -41.24 20.01
N LYS A 676 -7.79 -41.35 21.31
CA LYS A 676 -6.86 -41.97 22.27
C LYS A 676 -6.64 -43.47 22.05
N ARG A 677 -7.55 -44.15 21.34
CA ARG A 677 -7.43 -45.58 20.97
C ARG A 677 -6.63 -45.80 19.68
N GLY A 678 -6.24 -44.74 18.98
CA GLY A 678 -5.56 -44.83 17.69
C GLY A 678 -6.51 -45.07 16.51
N GLU A 679 -7.82 -44.92 16.71
CA GLU A 679 -8.80 -45.01 15.62
C GLU A 679 -8.77 -43.73 14.78
N LEU A 680 -8.81 -43.89 13.46
CA LEU A 680 -8.76 -42.80 12.49
C LEU A 680 -10.17 -42.35 12.08
N HIS A 681 -10.36 -41.03 12.11
CA HIS A 681 -11.52 -40.34 11.56
C HIS A 681 -11.06 -39.18 10.68
N PHE A 682 -11.98 -38.55 9.96
CA PHE A 682 -11.70 -37.40 9.12
C PHE A 682 -12.68 -36.26 9.40
N LEU A 683 -12.15 -35.06 9.61
CA LEU A 683 -12.93 -33.86 9.95
C LEU A 683 -12.82 -32.80 8.87
N ASN A 684 -13.97 -32.32 8.38
CA ASN A 684 -14.05 -31.10 7.57
C ASN A 684 -14.72 -30.00 8.41
N PHE A 685 -14.05 -28.86 8.64
CA PHE A 685 -14.52 -27.83 9.56
C PHE A 685 -15.36 -26.75 8.87
N HIS A 686 -16.50 -26.43 9.47
CA HIS A 686 -17.45 -25.41 9.05
C HIS A 686 -17.64 -24.40 10.19
N ILE A 687 -17.35 -23.12 9.94
CA ILE A 687 -17.38 -22.04 10.94
C ILE A 687 -18.53 -21.10 10.56
N ILE A 688 -19.69 -21.28 11.18
CA ILE A 688 -20.94 -20.64 10.76
C ILE A 688 -21.24 -19.41 11.64
N PRO A 689 -21.51 -18.23 11.06
CA PRO A 689 -21.73 -17.01 11.84
C PRO A 689 -23.04 -17.07 12.62
N ASP A 690 -23.00 -16.75 13.91
CA ASP A 690 -24.18 -16.79 14.77
C ASP A 690 -25.20 -15.69 14.39
N GLU A 691 -24.75 -14.60 13.77
CA GLU A 691 -25.60 -13.51 13.26
C GLU A 691 -26.21 -13.78 11.87
N GLY A 692 -25.93 -14.97 11.30
CA GLY A 692 -26.36 -15.38 9.98
C GLY A 692 -25.48 -14.85 8.84
N ILE A 693 -25.66 -15.48 7.67
CA ILE A 693 -24.93 -15.14 6.45
C ILE A 693 -25.62 -13.98 5.75
N LYS A 694 -24.91 -12.87 5.54
CA LYS A 694 -25.44 -11.65 4.90
C LYS A 694 -24.44 -11.12 3.87
N SER A 695 -24.94 -10.62 2.76
CA SER A 695 -24.14 -10.12 1.64
C SER A 695 -24.65 -8.77 1.15
N LEU A 696 -23.79 -8.03 0.44
CA LEU A 696 -24.13 -6.80 -0.27
C LEU A 696 -24.30 -7.09 -1.76
N THR A 697 -25.23 -6.39 -2.40
CA THR A 697 -25.27 -6.34 -3.87
C THR A 697 -24.11 -5.51 -4.41
N SER A 698 -23.76 -5.71 -5.69
CA SER A 698 -22.75 -4.88 -6.37
C SER A 698 -23.11 -3.39 -6.34
N GLU A 699 -24.39 -3.04 -6.34
CA GLU A 699 -24.87 -1.65 -6.23
C GLU A 699 -24.66 -1.08 -4.82
N GLN A 700 -25.08 -1.81 -3.77
CA GLN A 700 -24.86 -1.41 -2.39
C GLN A 700 -23.37 -1.20 -2.09
N ALA A 701 -22.52 -2.11 -2.56
CA ALA A 701 -21.07 -2.02 -2.39
C ALA A 701 -20.47 -0.76 -3.03
N ARG A 702 -20.95 -0.33 -4.22
CA ARG A 702 -20.48 0.89 -4.89
C ARG A 702 -20.91 2.18 -4.18
N ASN A 703 -22.03 2.15 -3.48
CA ASN A 703 -22.55 3.31 -2.75
C ASN A 703 -21.82 3.54 -1.41
N ILE A 704 -20.95 2.62 -0.98
CA ILE A 704 -20.12 2.77 0.22
C ILE A 704 -18.74 3.28 -0.19
N SER A 705 -18.37 4.48 0.28
CA SER A 705 -17.10 5.13 -0.04
C SER A 705 -15.91 4.70 0.85
N ASP A 706 -16.17 3.98 1.95
CA ASP A 706 -15.14 3.52 2.88
C ASP A 706 -14.43 2.25 2.38
N LEU A 707 -13.19 2.39 1.94
CA LEU A 707 -12.37 1.28 1.44
C LEU A 707 -11.96 0.28 2.55
N ASP A 708 -12.08 0.68 3.82
CA ASP A 708 -11.73 -0.11 5.00
C ASP A 708 -13.00 -0.55 5.78
N TYR A 709 -14.14 -0.63 5.09
CA TYR A 709 -15.46 -0.85 5.68
C TYR A 709 -15.55 -2.09 6.58
N HIS A 710 -15.01 -3.24 6.16
CA HIS A 710 -15.07 -4.47 6.95
C HIS A 710 -14.15 -4.39 8.16
N ASN A 711 -12.95 -3.82 8.01
CA ASN A 711 -12.03 -3.58 9.13
C ASN A 711 -12.64 -2.64 10.18
N ARG A 712 -13.25 -1.52 9.73
CA ARG A 712 -13.88 -0.55 10.62
C ARG A 712 -15.02 -1.17 11.43
N ILE A 713 -15.88 -1.95 10.78
CA ILE A 713 -17.00 -2.63 11.47
C ILE A 713 -16.48 -3.64 12.50
N LEU A 714 -15.50 -4.48 12.13
CA LEU A 714 -14.93 -5.46 13.06
C LEU A 714 -14.35 -4.77 14.30
N TYR A 715 -13.54 -3.73 14.09
CA TYR A 715 -12.92 -2.99 15.19
C TYR A 715 -13.98 -2.34 16.09
N ARG A 716 -14.95 -1.64 15.48
CA ARG A 716 -16.03 -0.94 16.21
C ARG A 716 -16.89 -1.90 17.01
N ASN A 717 -17.25 -3.06 16.44
CA ASN A 717 -18.07 -4.05 17.12
C ASN A 717 -17.38 -4.56 18.38
N ILE A 718 -16.12 -4.97 18.27
CA ILE A 718 -15.35 -5.46 19.42
C ILE A 718 -15.14 -4.36 20.47
N ALA A 719 -14.79 -3.14 20.04
CA ALA A 719 -14.57 -2.02 20.97
C ALA A 719 -15.84 -1.64 21.76
N ASN A 720 -17.02 -1.86 21.18
CA ASN A 720 -18.32 -1.62 21.81
C ASN A 720 -18.88 -2.83 22.56
N GLY A 721 -18.09 -3.90 22.78
CA GLY A 721 -18.54 -5.12 23.46
C GLY A 721 -19.49 -6.00 22.64
N LYS A 722 -19.71 -5.70 21.35
CA LYS A 722 -20.49 -6.51 20.41
C LYS A 722 -19.57 -7.54 19.77
N PHE A 723 -19.22 -8.56 20.53
CA PHE A 723 -18.25 -9.57 20.11
C PHE A 723 -18.84 -10.49 19.03
N PRO A 724 -18.30 -10.49 17.79
CA PRO A 724 -18.76 -11.40 16.77
C PRO A 724 -18.38 -12.83 17.14
N SER A 725 -19.29 -13.77 16.84
CA SER A 725 -19.09 -15.19 17.13
C SER A 725 -19.57 -16.10 16.03
N TRP A 726 -18.96 -17.28 15.99
CA TRP A 726 -19.29 -18.36 15.07
C TRP A 726 -19.37 -19.68 15.82
N THR A 727 -20.32 -20.52 15.42
CA THR A 727 -20.38 -21.91 15.85
C THR A 727 -19.55 -22.76 14.89
N ILE A 728 -18.58 -23.49 15.43
CA ILE A 728 -17.74 -24.43 14.70
C ILE A 728 -18.42 -25.80 14.70
N TYR A 729 -18.72 -26.26 13.49
CA TYR A 729 -19.21 -27.59 13.18
C TYR A 729 -18.15 -28.40 12.44
N VAL A 730 -18.30 -29.72 12.44
CA VAL A 730 -17.53 -30.64 11.62
C VAL A 730 -18.44 -31.62 10.90
N GLN A 731 -18.06 -31.99 9.68
CA GLN A 731 -18.49 -33.25 9.09
C GLN A 731 -17.48 -34.33 9.51
N VAL A 732 -18.00 -35.47 9.95
CA VAL A 732 -17.19 -36.61 10.41
C VAL A 732 -17.32 -37.73 9.40
N LEU A 733 -16.19 -38.23 8.91
CA LEU A 733 -16.12 -39.43 8.07
C LEU A 733 -15.29 -40.49 8.79
N THR A 734 -15.78 -41.71 8.75
CA THR A 734 -15.03 -42.91 9.12
C THR A 734 -14.10 -43.33 7.99
N MET A 735 -13.17 -44.24 8.26
CA MET A 735 -12.34 -44.84 7.21
C MET A 735 -13.19 -45.56 6.15
N ASP A 736 -14.30 -46.18 6.54
CA ASP A 736 -15.19 -46.87 5.62
C ASP A 736 -15.99 -45.90 4.75
N ASP A 737 -16.39 -44.74 5.29
CA ASP A 737 -17.00 -43.66 4.49
C ASP A 737 -16.03 -43.19 3.40
N VAL A 738 -14.75 -42.97 3.75
CA VAL A 738 -13.71 -42.53 2.80
C VAL A 738 -13.47 -43.57 1.71
N LYS A 739 -13.40 -44.86 2.06
CA LYS A 739 -13.14 -45.95 1.09
C LYS A 739 -14.31 -46.22 0.15
N ASN A 740 -15.53 -46.08 0.64
CA ASN A 740 -16.74 -46.45 -0.10
C ASN A 740 -17.47 -45.24 -0.70
N ALA A 741 -16.96 -44.01 -0.51
CA ALA A 741 -17.54 -42.82 -1.10
C ALA A 741 -17.55 -42.93 -2.64
N PRO A 742 -18.68 -42.62 -3.31
CA PRO A 742 -18.75 -42.61 -4.76
C PRO A 742 -18.06 -41.38 -5.39
N TYR A 743 -17.41 -40.55 -4.57
CA TYR A 743 -16.71 -39.34 -4.95
C TYR A 743 -15.42 -39.22 -4.14
N ASP A 744 -14.47 -38.44 -4.65
CA ASP A 744 -13.21 -38.16 -3.95
C ASP A 744 -13.48 -37.15 -2.81
N VAL A 745 -13.49 -37.65 -1.56
CA VAL A 745 -13.71 -36.85 -0.35
C VAL A 745 -12.58 -35.84 -0.06
N PHE A 746 -11.44 -35.97 -0.76
CA PHE A 746 -10.29 -35.09 -0.66
C PHE A 746 -10.15 -34.16 -1.88
N ASP A 747 -11.05 -34.24 -2.87
CA ASP A 747 -11.09 -33.28 -3.96
C ASP A 747 -11.56 -31.92 -3.42
N THR A 748 -10.61 -31.01 -3.23
CA THR A 748 -10.87 -29.68 -2.69
C THR A 748 -11.73 -28.79 -3.58
N THR A 749 -12.08 -29.22 -4.81
CA THR A 749 -13.05 -28.52 -5.68
C THR A 749 -14.50 -28.94 -5.41
N LYS A 750 -14.70 -29.93 -4.52
CA LYS A 750 -16.00 -30.49 -4.15
C LYS A 750 -16.37 -30.17 -2.71
N VAL A 751 -17.66 -30.32 -2.42
CA VAL A 751 -18.20 -30.31 -1.06
C VAL A 751 -18.65 -31.71 -0.68
N ILE A 752 -18.53 -32.05 0.61
CA ILE A 752 -19.08 -33.28 1.16
C ILE A 752 -20.60 -33.07 1.35
N PRO A 753 -21.48 -33.92 0.76
CA PRO A 753 -22.93 -33.78 0.86
C PRO A 753 -23.42 -33.77 2.30
N LEU A 754 -24.19 -32.73 2.66
CA LEU A 754 -24.69 -32.49 4.02
C LEU A 754 -25.78 -33.49 4.45
N ASP A 755 -26.53 -34.03 3.49
CA ASP A 755 -27.55 -35.06 3.70
C ASP A 755 -26.94 -36.41 4.09
N LYS A 756 -25.73 -36.71 3.60
CA LYS A 756 -24.97 -37.92 3.94
C LYS A 756 -24.13 -37.76 5.19
N HIS A 757 -23.45 -36.62 5.32
CA HIS A 757 -22.59 -36.31 6.47
C HIS A 757 -23.05 -34.98 7.10
N PRO A 758 -24.03 -35.02 8.03
CA PRO A 758 -24.57 -33.81 8.64
C PRO A 758 -23.54 -33.13 9.56
N LEU A 759 -23.74 -31.81 9.74
CA LEU A 759 -22.89 -31.00 10.61
C LEU A 759 -23.08 -31.39 12.08
N GLN A 760 -21.95 -31.64 12.76
CA GLN A 760 -21.89 -31.89 14.20
C GLN A 760 -21.21 -30.71 14.89
N GLU A 761 -21.87 -30.11 15.88
CA GLU A 761 -21.32 -28.99 16.64
C GLU A 761 -20.08 -29.44 17.44
N VAL A 762 -19.04 -28.61 17.49
CA VAL A 762 -17.81 -28.87 18.28
C VAL A 762 -17.58 -27.78 19.32
N GLY A 763 -17.78 -26.52 18.93
CA GLY A 763 -17.49 -25.40 19.82
C GLY A 763 -17.85 -24.04 19.25
N LYS A 764 -17.53 -22.99 20.00
CA LYS A 764 -17.83 -21.60 19.66
C LYS A 764 -16.55 -20.77 19.57
N LEU A 765 -16.38 -20.06 18.47
CA LEU A 765 -15.36 -19.05 18.25
C LEU A 765 -15.93 -17.67 18.61
N VAL A 766 -15.27 -16.93 19.51
CA VAL A 766 -15.66 -15.58 19.90
C VAL A 766 -14.45 -14.66 19.76
N LEU A 767 -14.63 -13.49 19.13
CA LEU A 767 -13.58 -12.47 19.02
C LEU A 767 -13.91 -11.30 19.95
N ASP A 768 -13.14 -11.18 21.03
CA ASP A 768 -13.39 -10.25 22.14
C ASP A 768 -12.34 -9.14 22.28
N ARG A 769 -11.31 -9.14 21.43
CA ARG A 769 -10.18 -8.22 21.58
C ARG A 769 -9.62 -7.76 20.24
N ASN A 770 -9.53 -6.44 20.08
CA ASN A 770 -8.86 -5.78 18.96
C ASN A 770 -7.33 -5.87 19.09
N PRO A 771 -6.60 -5.76 17.97
CA PRO A 771 -5.14 -5.65 18.00
C PRO A 771 -4.70 -4.40 18.78
N LYS A 772 -3.57 -4.48 19.47
CA LYS A 772 -2.96 -3.33 20.14
C LYS A 772 -2.19 -2.48 19.13
N ASN A 773 -1.52 -3.15 18.20
CA ASN A 773 -0.85 -2.54 17.07
C ASN A 773 -1.06 -3.43 15.84
N PHE A 774 -1.74 -2.90 14.82
CA PHE A 774 -2.09 -3.64 13.62
C PHE A 774 -0.86 -4.21 12.90
N PHE A 775 0.24 -3.45 12.82
CA PHE A 775 1.45 -3.94 12.15
C PHE A 775 2.05 -5.14 12.89
N ALA A 776 2.20 -5.04 14.22
CA ALA A 776 2.73 -6.12 15.05
C ALA A 776 1.81 -7.35 15.10
N ASP A 777 0.50 -7.13 15.23
CA ASP A 777 -0.47 -8.18 15.54
C ASP A 777 -1.17 -8.77 14.30
N VAL A 778 -1.29 -8.01 13.21
CA VAL A 778 -2.08 -8.40 12.02
C VAL A 778 -1.23 -8.43 10.74
N GLU A 779 -0.36 -7.44 10.50
CA GLU A 779 0.53 -7.49 9.35
C GLU A 779 1.57 -8.61 9.53
N GLN A 780 2.15 -8.76 10.72
CA GLN A 780 3.21 -9.74 11.00
C GLN A 780 2.71 -11.13 11.43
N ILE A 781 1.40 -11.36 11.58
CA ILE A 781 0.91 -12.71 11.88
C ILE A 781 1.13 -13.67 10.70
N GLY A 782 1.70 -14.85 10.99
CA GLY A 782 2.01 -15.91 10.05
C GLY A 782 1.16 -17.14 10.35
N PHE A 783 0.23 -17.44 9.44
CA PHE A 783 -0.52 -18.70 9.46
C PHE A 783 0.17 -19.70 8.54
N CYS A 784 0.33 -20.94 8.99
CA CYS A 784 0.87 -22.02 8.18
C CYS A 784 0.01 -23.27 8.37
N PRO A 785 -0.63 -23.83 7.33
CA PRO A 785 -1.42 -25.05 7.47
C PRO A 785 -0.58 -26.27 7.88
N GLY A 786 0.77 -26.15 7.83
CA GLY A 786 1.70 -27.13 8.38
C GLY A 786 1.87 -27.08 9.91
N ASN A 787 1.27 -26.10 10.59
CA ASN A 787 1.20 -26.02 12.05
C ASN A 787 0.04 -26.92 12.51
N LEU A 788 0.41 -28.16 12.83
CA LEU A 788 -0.47 -29.22 13.30
C LEU A 788 -0.09 -29.58 14.74
N VAL A 789 -1.01 -30.24 15.46
CA VAL A 789 -0.84 -30.67 16.85
C VAL A 789 -1.15 -32.16 16.98
N PRO A 790 -0.68 -32.86 18.02
CA PRO A 790 -1.02 -34.25 18.27
C PRO A 790 -2.52 -34.51 18.16
N GLY A 791 -2.91 -35.59 17.46
CA GLY A 791 -4.31 -35.91 17.20
C GLY A 791 -4.89 -35.33 15.89
N ILE A 792 -4.21 -34.38 15.23
CA ILE A 792 -4.64 -33.78 13.95
C ILE A 792 -3.51 -33.89 12.93
N TYR A 793 -3.79 -34.49 11.78
CA TYR A 793 -2.85 -34.70 10.70
C TYR A 793 -3.17 -33.84 9.48
N GLY A 794 -2.19 -33.70 8.59
CA GLY A 794 -2.39 -33.04 7.32
C GLY A 794 -3.19 -33.91 6.36
N GLU A 795 -4.07 -33.29 5.57
CA GLU A 795 -4.78 -33.99 4.50
C GLU A 795 -3.76 -34.64 3.53
N PRO A 796 -3.99 -35.91 3.11
CA PRO A 796 -3.07 -36.64 2.23
C PRO A 796 -3.08 -36.21 0.76
N THR A 797 -3.38 -34.94 0.45
CA THR A 797 -3.41 -34.42 -0.92
C THR A 797 -2.13 -33.68 -1.29
N LYS A 798 -1.81 -33.67 -2.59
CA LYS A 798 -0.71 -32.86 -3.15
C LYS A 798 -0.90 -31.37 -2.85
N LEU A 799 -2.15 -30.88 -2.91
CA LEU A 799 -2.46 -29.49 -2.61
C LEU A 799 -2.10 -29.13 -1.17
N PHE A 800 -2.56 -29.91 -0.18
CA PHE A 800 -2.24 -29.64 1.23
C PHE A 800 -0.72 -29.67 1.45
N GLN A 801 -0.04 -30.69 0.92
CA GLN A 801 1.43 -30.80 0.99
C GLN A 801 2.13 -29.55 0.43
N ALA A 802 1.71 -29.08 -0.75
CA ALA A 802 2.25 -27.87 -1.35
C ALA A 802 1.97 -26.62 -0.52
N ARG A 803 0.77 -26.49 0.06
CA ARG A 803 0.43 -25.36 0.95
C ARG A 803 1.33 -25.31 2.19
N ARG A 804 1.70 -26.45 2.77
CA ARG A 804 2.63 -26.49 3.93
C ARG A 804 3.97 -25.83 3.60
N VAL A 805 4.51 -26.11 2.42
CA VAL A 805 5.78 -25.54 1.95
C VAL A 805 5.60 -24.07 1.55
N PHE A 806 4.59 -23.78 0.72
CA PHE A 806 4.36 -22.46 0.16
C PHE A 806 4.18 -21.37 1.22
N TYR A 807 3.37 -21.63 2.26
CA TYR A 807 3.16 -20.65 3.33
C TYR A 807 4.43 -20.45 4.16
N ARG A 808 5.17 -21.52 4.46
CA ARG A 808 6.41 -21.44 5.24
C ARG A 808 7.48 -20.64 4.48
N ASP A 809 7.68 -20.92 3.20
CA ASP A 809 8.60 -20.19 2.33
C ASP A 809 8.23 -18.70 2.21
N ALA A 810 6.95 -18.41 1.95
CA ALA A 810 6.47 -17.03 1.88
C ALA A 810 6.67 -16.26 3.20
N LEU A 811 6.52 -16.93 4.36
CA LEU A 811 6.76 -16.33 5.68
C LEU A 811 8.25 -16.11 5.95
N PHE A 812 9.12 -17.05 5.57
CA PHE A 812 10.57 -16.87 5.66
C PHE A 812 11.05 -15.69 4.85
N TYR A 813 10.51 -15.52 3.64
CA TYR A 813 10.82 -14.36 2.80
C TYR A 813 10.28 -13.04 3.38
N ARG A 814 9.01 -13.02 3.81
CA ARG A 814 8.33 -11.78 4.19
C ARG A 814 8.69 -11.27 5.59
N LEU A 815 8.87 -12.18 6.54
CA LEU A 815 9.06 -11.88 7.96
C LEU A 815 10.44 -12.30 8.50
N GLY A 816 11.19 -13.11 7.74
CA GLY A 816 12.46 -13.69 8.16
C GLY A 816 12.34 -15.10 8.70
N ALA A 817 13.48 -15.80 8.77
CA ALA A 817 13.57 -17.19 9.23
C ALA A 817 13.02 -17.40 10.66
N ASN A 818 13.16 -16.38 11.51
CA ASN A 818 12.68 -16.39 12.90
C ASN A 818 11.24 -15.87 13.06
N PHE A 819 10.38 -15.94 12.04
CA PHE A 819 9.02 -15.39 12.14
C PHE A 819 8.20 -15.97 13.31
N ASN A 820 8.47 -17.20 13.76
CA ASN A 820 7.84 -17.83 14.94
C ASN A 820 8.27 -17.18 16.26
N LYS A 821 9.38 -16.43 16.30
CA LYS A 821 9.85 -15.69 17.48
C LYS A 821 9.18 -14.30 17.58
N ILE A 822 8.47 -13.83 16.55
CA ILE A 822 7.61 -12.63 16.60
C ILE A 822 6.46 -12.89 17.58
N GLY A 823 6.13 -11.90 18.43
CA GLY A 823 5.19 -12.06 19.56
C GLY A 823 3.88 -12.76 19.20
N VAL A 824 3.20 -12.35 18.13
CA VAL A 824 1.92 -12.93 17.70
C VAL A 824 2.04 -14.33 17.07
N ASN A 825 3.23 -14.75 16.65
CA ASN A 825 3.44 -16.08 16.05
C ASN A 825 3.96 -17.10 17.05
N CYS A 826 4.50 -16.62 18.18
CA CYS A 826 5.06 -17.45 19.23
C CYS A 826 3.98 -18.40 19.79
N PRO A 827 4.22 -19.71 19.85
CA PRO A 827 3.32 -20.65 20.51
C PRO A 827 3.47 -20.53 22.03
N TYR A 828 3.15 -19.37 22.59
CA TYR A 828 3.45 -18.97 23.98
C TYR A 828 2.78 -19.84 25.07
N ARG A 829 1.89 -20.76 24.68
CA ARG A 829 1.20 -21.72 25.54
C ARG A 829 1.96 -23.03 25.71
N THR A 830 3.07 -23.20 25.00
CA THR A 830 3.98 -24.34 25.10
C THR A 830 5.43 -23.84 25.17
N GLU A 831 6.31 -24.63 25.76
CA GLU A 831 7.74 -24.33 25.77
C GLU A 831 8.37 -24.77 24.44
N THR A 832 8.99 -23.82 23.73
CA THR A 832 9.63 -24.11 22.44
C THR A 832 11.07 -24.55 22.64
N LEU A 833 11.30 -25.86 22.62
CA LEU A 833 12.63 -26.47 22.71
C LEU A 833 13.05 -27.02 21.34
N THR A 834 13.72 -26.18 20.55
CA THR A 834 14.16 -26.53 19.18
C THR A 834 15.68 -26.57 19.07
N TYR A 835 16.20 -27.24 18.03
CA TYR A 835 17.62 -27.20 17.66
C TYR A 835 17.96 -26.12 16.62
N ASN A 836 16.96 -25.31 16.19
CA ASN A 836 17.21 -24.18 15.32
C ASN A 836 17.91 -23.07 16.14
N ARG A 837 18.92 -22.42 15.55
CA ARG A 837 19.69 -21.33 16.17
C ARG A 837 19.90 -20.20 15.17
N ASP A 838 20.24 -19.04 15.71
CA ASP A 838 20.72 -17.87 14.97
C ASP A 838 19.68 -17.32 13.98
N GLY A 839 20.13 -16.84 12.82
CA GLY A 839 19.28 -16.25 11.79
C GLY A 839 18.93 -14.78 12.03
N ALA A 840 18.16 -14.19 11.12
CA ALA A 840 17.76 -12.79 11.21
C ALA A 840 16.88 -12.53 12.46
N PRO A 841 17.03 -11.38 13.16
CA PRO A 841 16.22 -11.05 14.33
C PRO A 841 14.70 -11.12 14.08
N PRO A 842 13.88 -11.38 15.11
CA PRO A 842 14.26 -11.50 16.52
C PRO A 842 14.79 -12.90 16.89
N ALA A 843 15.95 -12.97 17.54
CA ALA A 843 16.52 -14.23 18.02
C ALA A 843 16.11 -14.58 19.47
N LYS A 844 15.60 -13.60 20.25
CA LYS A 844 15.42 -13.67 21.71
C LYS A 844 16.74 -14.10 22.39
N ASP A 845 16.69 -15.00 23.36
CA ASP A 845 17.89 -15.53 24.05
C ASP A 845 18.61 -16.63 23.25
N ASN A 846 18.18 -16.92 22.01
CA ASN A 846 18.74 -17.96 21.13
C ASN A 846 18.93 -19.32 21.81
N GLU A 847 17.99 -19.68 22.69
CA GLU A 847 17.96 -20.97 23.38
C GLU A 847 19.19 -21.19 24.28
N LYS A 848 19.84 -20.08 24.70
CA LYS A 848 20.93 -20.01 25.68
C LYS A 848 22.05 -21.03 25.39
N ASP A 849 22.37 -21.88 26.36
CA ASP A 849 23.42 -22.88 26.37
C ASP A 849 22.93 -24.30 26.00
N ILE A 850 21.67 -24.44 25.56
CA ILE A 850 21.12 -25.74 25.13
C ILE A 850 21.94 -26.27 23.93
N PRO A 851 22.43 -27.53 23.97
CA PRO A 851 23.15 -28.15 22.84
C PRO A 851 22.41 -27.96 21.51
N ASN A 852 23.14 -27.61 20.45
CA ASN A 852 22.57 -27.28 19.14
C ASN A 852 22.51 -28.46 18.16
N TYR A 853 22.68 -29.70 18.64
CA TYR A 853 22.64 -30.92 17.83
C TYR A 853 21.93 -32.09 18.54
N TYR A 854 21.38 -33.02 17.76
CA TYR A 854 20.73 -34.25 18.23
C TYR A 854 21.17 -35.47 17.39
N PRO A 855 21.42 -36.65 17.99
CA PRO A 855 21.43 -36.91 19.44
C PRO A 855 22.64 -36.24 20.14
N ASN A 856 22.55 -36.01 21.44
CA ASN A 856 23.64 -35.47 22.27
C ASN A 856 23.70 -36.16 23.65
N SER A 857 24.85 -36.06 24.31
CA SER A 857 25.11 -36.62 25.65
C SER A 857 25.02 -35.56 26.75
N PHE A 858 24.42 -34.40 26.47
CA PHE A 858 24.43 -33.21 27.32
C PHE A 858 23.02 -32.75 27.70
N ASN A 859 22.07 -33.71 27.81
CA ASN A 859 20.69 -33.47 28.24
C ASN A 859 19.91 -32.42 27.41
N GLY A 860 20.20 -32.29 26.12
CA GLY A 860 19.42 -31.45 25.20
C GLY A 860 18.01 -32.02 24.93
N PRO A 861 17.12 -31.25 24.26
CA PRO A 861 15.75 -31.66 23.97
C PRO A 861 15.66 -33.01 23.24
N VAL A 862 14.82 -33.92 23.73
CA VAL A 862 14.62 -35.24 23.12
C VAL A 862 13.31 -35.30 22.32
N PRO A 863 13.25 -36.06 21.21
CA PRO A 863 12.01 -36.28 20.49
C PRO A 863 11.04 -37.09 21.34
N TYR A 864 9.74 -36.75 21.27
CA TYR A 864 8.71 -37.62 21.82
C TYR A 864 8.52 -38.83 20.90
N MET A 865 8.41 -40.03 21.48
CA MET A 865 8.11 -41.25 20.71
C MET A 865 6.60 -41.37 20.48
N ASN A 866 6.17 -41.21 19.23
CA ASN A 866 4.83 -41.64 18.82
C ASN A 866 4.91 -43.09 18.32
N LEU A 867 4.57 -44.05 19.17
CA LEU A 867 4.59 -45.48 18.84
C LEU A 867 3.56 -45.85 17.76
N TYR A 868 2.59 -44.97 17.49
CA TYR A 868 1.55 -45.19 16.50
C TYR A 868 1.41 -43.96 15.61
N LYS A 869 2.12 -43.96 14.47
CA LYS A 869 1.89 -42.99 13.40
C LYS A 869 1.04 -43.68 12.33
N PRO A 870 -0.26 -43.39 12.23
CA PRO A 870 -1.09 -44.03 11.22
C PRO A 870 -0.54 -43.67 9.83
N LYS A 871 -0.36 -44.69 8.98
CA LYS A 871 -0.08 -44.45 7.56
C LYS A 871 -1.36 -43.88 6.95
N VAL A 872 -1.37 -42.58 6.73
CA VAL A 872 -2.46 -41.94 5.97
C VAL A 872 -2.41 -42.54 4.56
N MET A 873 -3.56 -43.05 4.10
CA MET A 873 -3.70 -43.73 2.82
C MET A 873 -3.21 -42.87 1.63
N ASP A 874 -2.77 -43.54 0.56
CA ASP A 874 -2.47 -42.86 -0.70
C ASP A 874 -3.80 -42.53 -1.41
N VAL A 875 -3.98 -41.26 -1.78
CA VAL A 875 -5.16 -40.80 -2.52
C VAL A 875 -4.89 -40.95 -4.01
N ILE A 876 -5.65 -41.82 -4.68
CA ILE A 876 -5.66 -41.92 -6.15
C ILE A 876 -6.70 -40.94 -6.67
N GLU A 877 -6.24 -39.84 -7.26
CA GLU A 877 -7.13 -38.86 -7.87
C GLU A 877 -7.85 -39.48 -9.08
N ASN A 878 -9.16 -39.27 -9.17
CA ASN A 878 -9.94 -39.72 -10.33
C ASN A 878 -9.43 -39.03 -11.62
N PRO A 879 -9.03 -39.79 -12.66
CA PRO A 879 -8.53 -39.25 -13.93
C PRO A 879 -9.61 -38.52 -14.74
N GLU A 880 -10.90 -38.80 -14.52
CA GLU A 880 -12.03 -38.11 -15.15
C GLU A 880 -12.79 -37.26 -14.12
N PRO A 881 -12.34 -36.03 -13.84
CA PRO A 881 -12.99 -35.19 -12.84
C PRO A 881 -14.34 -34.69 -13.34
N ASN A 882 -15.40 -35.03 -12.61
CA ASN A 882 -16.68 -34.37 -12.74
C ASN A 882 -16.58 -32.93 -12.21
N ASN A 883 -16.69 -31.93 -13.09
CA ASN A 883 -16.52 -30.53 -12.73
C ASN A 883 -17.84 -29.74 -12.66
N PHE A 884 -18.97 -30.38 -12.97
CA PHE A 884 -20.21 -29.66 -13.28
C PHE A 884 -21.34 -29.97 -12.31
N ASP A 885 -21.50 -31.22 -11.85
CA ASP A 885 -22.71 -31.62 -11.12
C ASP A 885 -22.97 -30.81 -9.86
N GLN A 886 -21.97 -30.61 -9.00
CA GLN A 886 -22.16 -29.78 -7.79
C GLN A 886 -22.35 -28.29 -8.11
N ALA A 887 -21.80 -27.81 -9.23
CA ALA A 887 -22.09 -26.46 -9.71
C ALA A 887 -23.55 -26.36 -10.21
N SER A 888 -24.07 -27.41 -10.84
CA SER A 888 -25.48 -27.53 -11.24
C SER A 888 -26.39 -27.57 -10.02
N GLU A 889 -26.06 -28.37 -9.00
CA GLU A 889 -26.80 -28.43 -7.73
C GLU A 889 -26.83 -27.07 -7.02
N LEU A 890 -25.70 -26.37 -6.96
CA LEU A 890 -25.66 -25.00 -6.44
C LEU A 890 -26.62 -24.09 -7.20
N TYR A 891 -26.60 -24.12 -8.53
CA TYR A 891 -27.46 -23.27 -9.37
C TYR A 891 -28.95 -23.62 -9.20
N ILE A 892 -29.31 -24.91 -9.22
CA ILE A 892 -30.69 -25.39 -9.27
C ILE A 892 -31.34 -25.46 -7.88
N ASN A 893 -30.61 -25.95 -6.88
CA ASN A 893 -31.19 -26.32 -5.59
C ASN A 893 -30.92 -25.28 -4.50
N GLN A 894 -29.83 -24.51 -4.62
CA GLN A 894 -29.38 -23.60 -3.55
C GLN A 894 -29.56 -22.12 -3.86
N MET A 895 -29.74 -21.74 -5.14
CA MET A 895 -29.97 -20.35 -5.53
C MET A 895 -31.44 -20.10 -5.87
N THR A 896 -32.00 -19.03 -5.31
CA THR A 896 -33.29 -18.45 -5.68
C THR A 896 -33.26 -17.83 -7.08
N SER A 897 -34.43 -17.57 -7.67
CA SER A 897 -34.53 -16.89 -8.97
C SER A 897 -33.86 -15.51 -8.97
N GLY A 898 -33.96 -14.77 -7.87
CA GLY A 898 -33.29 -13.48 -7.67
C GLY A 898 -31.77 -13.59 -7.63
N GLU A 899 -31.23 -14.57 -6.88
CA GLU A 899 -29.79 -14.83 -6.82
C GLU A 899 -29.22 -15.26 -8.17
N ARG A 900 -29.91 -16.15 -8.91
CA ARG A 900 -29.51 -16.53 -10.28
C ARG A 900 -29.43 -15.32 -11.19
N SER A 901 -30.37 -14.40 -11.06
CA SER A 901 -30.42 -13.19 -11.89
C SER A 901 -29.25 -12.24 -11.59
N ARG A 902 -28.92 -12.04 -10.31
CA ARG A 902 -27.72 -11.27 -9.91
C ARG A 902 -26.42 -11.96 -10.32
N LEU A 903 -26.33 -13.28 -10.17
CA LEU A 903 -25.19 -14.08 -10.62
C LEU A 903 -24.94 -13.87 -12.12
N ILE A 904 -25.97 -14.02 -12.95
CA ILE A 904 -25.86 -13.84 -14.40
C ILE A 904 -25.43 -12.41 -14.75
N ALA A 905 -26.03 -11.40 -14.11
CA ALA A 905 -25.63 -10.02 -14.32
C ALA A 905 -24.13 -9.81 -14.02
N ASN A 906 -23.64 -10.33 -12.89
CA ASN A 906 -22.22 -10.22 -12.52
C ASN A 906 -21.30 -11.01 -13.49
N ILE A 907 -21.68 -12.22 -13.91
CA ILE A 907 -20.93 -13.00 -14.90
C ILE A 907 -20.84 -12.25 -16.22
N VAL A 908 -21.97 -11.79 -16.77
CA VAL A 908 -22.02 -11.06 -18.05
C VAL A 908 -21.13 -9.81 -17.98
N CYS A 909 -21.24 -9.04 -16.89
CA CYS A 909 -20.45 -7.84 -16.67
C CYS A 909 -18.94 -8.07 -16.73
N SER A 910 -18.47 -9.17 -16.14
CA SER A 910 -17.04 -9.54 -16.13
C SER A 910 -16.61 -10.16 -17.46
N LEU A 911 -17.41 -11.07 -18.00
CA LEU A 911 -17.09 -11.87 -19.19
C LEU A 911 -17.14 -11.03 -20.48
N LYS A 912 -17.97 -9.99 -20.55
CA LYS A 912 -18.09 -9.09 -21.71
C LYS A 912 -16.78 -8.40 -22.09
N GLN A 913 -15.85 -8.28 -21.14
CA GLN A 913 -14.50 -7.73 -21.39
C GLN A 913 -13.56 -8.70 -22.10
N SER A 914 -13.90 -10.00 -22.14
CA SER A 914 -13.12 -11.07 -22.74
C SER A 914 -13.28 -11.13 -24.26
N ILE A 915 -12.32 -11.76 -24.93
CA ILE A 915 -12.36 -11.96 -26.38
C ILE A 915 -13.50 -12.92 -26.78
N PRO A 916 -14.05 -12.83 -28.00
CA PRO A 916 -15.17 -13.66 -28.44
C PRO A 916 -14.94 -15.17 -28.28
N LEU A 917 -13.69 -15.64 -28.47
CA LEU A 917 -13.33 -17.05 -28.28
C LEU A 917 -13.56 -17.51 -26.83
N THR A 918 -13.09 -16.73 -25.85
CA THR A 918 -13.27 -17.01 -24.42
C THR A 918 -14.72 -16.91 -24.01
N GLN A 919 -15.46 -15.92 -24.53
CA GLN A 919 -16.91 -15.80 -24.30
C GLN A 919 -17.67 -17.04 -24.79
N LYS A 920 -17.38 -17.51 -26.01
CA LYS A 920 -17.97 -18.73 -26.58
C LYS A 920 -17.65 -19.96 -25.72
N ARG A 921 -16.38 -20.12 -25.31
CA ARG A 921 -15.95 -21.23 -24.45
C ARG A 921 -16.67 -21.22 -23.10
N ALA A 922 -16.79 -20.05 -22.47
CA ALA A 922 -17.51 -19.89 -21.21
C ALA A 922 -18.99 -20.30 -21.34
N VAL A 923 -19.69 -19.84 -22.37
CA VAL A 923 -21.09 -20.22 -22.63
C VAL A 923 -21.24 -21.74 -22.81
N GLN A 924 -20.34 -22.38 -23.55
CA GLN A 924 -20.34 -23.84 -23.72
C GLN A 924 -20.13 -24.60 -22.39
N LEU A 925 -19.27 -24.10 -21.51
CA LEU A 925 -19.08 -24.68 -20.18
C LEU A 925 -20.29 -24.44 -19.27
N PHE A 926 -20.91 -23.27 -19.35
CA PHE A 926 -22.15 -23.01 -18.63
C PHE A 926 -23.29 -23.91 -19.09
N TYR A 927 -23.32 -24.35 -20.34
CA TYR A 927 -24.31 -25.32 -20.82
C TYR A 927 -24.16 -26.67 -20.12
N LYS A 928 -22.92 -27.09 -19.84
CA LYS A 928 -22.64 -28.31 -19.06
C LYS A 928 -23.07 -28.20 -17.60
N ILE A 929 -23.12 -26.97 -17.05
CA ILE A 929 -23.69 -26.71 -15.72
C ILE A 929 -25.21 -26.70 -15.80
N HIS A 930 -25.80 -25.82 -16.62
CA HIS A 930 -27.23 -25.77 -16.84
C HIS A 930 -27.61 -24.98 -18.12
N PRO A 931 -28.56 -25.46 -18.95
CA PRO A 931 -28.99 -24.76 -20.17
C PRO A 931 -29.52 -23.33 -19.92
N ASP A 932 -30.25 -23.09 -18.81
CA ASP A 932 -30.73 -21.75 -18.42
C ASP A 932 -29.57 -20.77 -18.20
N LEU A 933 -28.54 -21.19 -17.45
CA LEU A 933 -27.37 -20.36 -17.16
C LEU A 933 -26.65 -19.96 -18.46
N SER A 934 -26.41 -20.94 -19.33
CA SER A 934 -25.82 -20.71 -20.66
C SER A 934 -26.64 -19.72 -21.50
N THR A 935 -27.95 -19.96 -21.60
CA THR A 935 -28.84 -19.16 -22.45
C THR A 935 -28.90 -17.71 -21.98
N ARG A 936 -29.07 -17.48 -20.67
CA ARG A 936 -29.17 -16.13 -20.11
C ARG A 936 -27.85 -15.38 -20.17
N VAL A 937 -26.71 -16.05 -19.95
CA VAL A 937 -25.39 -15.43 -20.16
C VAL A 937 -25.18 -15.08 -21.62
N ALA A 938 -25.52 -15.96 -22.57
CA ALA A 938 -25.39 -15.71 -23.99
C ALA A 938 -26.28 -14.53 -24.46
N GLN A 939 -27.50 -14.42 -23.93
CA GLN A 939 -28.40 -13.28 -24.18
C GLN A 939 -27.80 -11.97 -23.61
N GLY A 940 -27.31 -11.98 -22.37
CA GLY A 940 -26.69 -10.80 -21.76
C GLY A 940 -25.43 -10.33 -22.47
N LEU A 941 -24.62 -11.24 -23.04
CA LEU A 941 -23.46 -10.89 -23.84
C LEU A 941 -23.83 -10.20 -25.17
N LYS A 942 -24.98 -10.55 -25.76
CA LYS A 942 -25.52 -9.93 -26.99
C LYS A 942 -26.20 -8.59 -26.73
N ALA A 943 -26.71 -8.36 -25.53
CA ALA A 943 -27.36 -7.10 -25.18
C ALA A 943 -26.35 -5.93 -25.22
N ASN A 944 -26.75 -4.78 -25.78
CA ASN A 944 -25.91 -3.58 -25.86
C ASN A 944 -25.86 -2.78 -24.54
N GLU A 945 -26.25 -3.38 -23.42
CA GLU A 945 -26.25 -2.73 -22.11
C GLU A 945 -24.83 -2.56 -21.56
N THR A 946 -24.54 -1.37 -21.05
CA THR A 946 -23.37 -1.08 -20.23
C THR A 946 -23.60 -1.65 -18.84
N CYS A 947 -22.73 -2.57 -18.41
CA CYS A 947 -22.73 -3.08 -17.05
C CYS A 947 -21.42 -2.70 -16.34
N THR A 948 -21.52 -2.39 -15.06
CA THR A 948 -20.39 -2.05 -14.20
C THR A 948 -20.37 -3.00 -13.00
N LEU A 949 -19.25 -3.69 -12.76
CA LEU A 949 -19.05 -4.50 -11.55
C LEU A 949 -18.71 -3.61 -10.34
N SER A 950 -18.83 -4.14 -9.13
CA SER A 950 -18.13 -3.57 -7.98
C SER A 950 -16.61 -3.61 -8.23
N PRO A 951 -15.85 -2.63 -7.73
CA PRO A 951 -14.40 -2.49 -7.99
C PRO A 951 -13.53 -3.67 -7.54
#